data_AF-A0A4Y2GAT5-F1
#
_entry.id   AF-A0A4Y2GAT5-F1
#
_cell.length_a   1.000
_cell.length_b   1.000
_cell.length_c   1.000
_cell.angle_alpha   90.00
_cell.angle_beta   90.00
_cell.angle_gamma   90.00
#
_symmetry.space_group_name_H-M   'P 1'
#
loop_
_entity.id
_entity.type
_entity.pdbx_description
1 polymer ?
#
loop_
_entity_poly.entity_id
_entity_poly.type
_entity_poly.pdbx_seq_one_letter_code
_entity_poly.pdbx_strand_id
1 'polypeptide(L)'
;MFLTTIRRRRVIAIILVAVLLLISICIWKSDHPYIKDLQVIKLVRTKLLLSFSLNQTLRSERIKNPGLILDTPGCRIPKLDPFDPSVVDLYEAKEPYPCPGPPLFMSSQPGGSISLNASVLEEYYKLKPSNISCVYHPIRRKYEKPGNVRENDYELLPPRKLQFDTPLPEDQVKVLCNLHGKETFIQYFPLVRLKNKIEQNKSSIEPPTPRLNVILLGVDSISKLQFLRHFRKTHAFIKNQKTFFDMKGYTKVGDNTFPNLNPLLTGRFPQDIWNESLADTMYFDNVDIIWKRYANKGYRTLYAEDSPFFGTFNYGRRGFNETPADYYLRPLYLALHNSEVREKGPFYCFNSQVEPELMYDYVRDFVRTMGNNRPYFAFAMQSSLTHDYLNHAGYADYSTIELLEDLWDYGAHNNSVIILFGDHGLRFGSIRWTYIGKFEERMPFMYIHFPAWFLEQYPDLAKNLHDSQERLVTLFDVHATLVQLLDPTHELTEKERVTNTPYGLSLLSEISPYRTCEKAYIYTHWCVCQVLQEVWAEQPEVKKSAEVIMDCINNELRTEKTSSCPSLQLDKITSAKLGQINDLVLRFEKHGNVVIDRHVVYGERIVKYEDYIITLLTNPNGAIFQSTVRHDVVEDTYCVVDIYEEFSEDQYSSCINTERLKKFRYCNA
;
A
#
# COMPACT_ATOMS: atom_id res chain seq x y z
N MET A 1 -15.28 25.31 -29.45
CA MET A 1 -15.88 26.60 -29.05
C MET A 1 -15.53 27.04 -27.62
N PHE A 2 -15.14 26.13 -26.70
CA PHE A 2 -14.75 26.48 -25.31
C PHE A 2 -13.29 26.96 -25.14
N LEU A 3 -12.35 26.48 -25.96
CA LEU A 3 -10.93 26.89 -25.93
C LEU A 3 -10.70 28.36 -26.32
N THR A 4 -11.57 28.93 -27.15
CA THR A 4 -11.52 30.33 -27.60
C THR A 4 -11.96 31.31 -26.51
N THR A 5 -12.82 30.89 -25.60
CA THR A 5 -13.37 31.74 -24.52
C THR A 5 -12.38 31.91 -23.37
N ILE A 6 -11.60 30.87 -23.05
CA ILE A 6 -10.55 30.90 -22.01
C ILE A 6 -9.34 31.71 -22.48
N ARG A 7 -8.93 31.55 -23.75
CA ARG A 7 -7.89 32.39 -24.36
C ARG A 7 -8.30 33.87 -24.42
N ARG A 8 -9.55 34.18 -24.77
CA ARG A 8 -10.07 35.57 -24.74
C ARG A 8 -10.03 36.17 -23.33
N ARG A 9 -10.41 35.44 -22.29
CA ARG A 9 -10.38 35.95 -20.90
C ARG A 9 -8.95 36.21 -20.40
N ARG A 10 -7.98 35.34 -20.74
CA ARG A 10 -6.56 35.57 -20.39
C ARG A 10 -5.97 36.76 -21.16
N VAL A 11 -6.29 36.92 -22.43
CA VAL A 11 -5.84 38.07 -23.24
C VAL A 11 -6.44 39.38 -22.71
N ILE A 12 -7.72 39.40 -22.34
CA ILE A 12 -8.37 40.58 -21.74
C ILE A 12 -7.72 40.93 -20.38
N ALA A 13 -7.41 39.94 -19.55
CA ALA A 13 -6.73 40.18 -18.27
C ALA A 13 -5.31 40.74 -18.45
N ILE A 14 -4.53 40.21 -19.41
CA ILE A 14 -3.19 40.72 -19.73
C ILE A 14 -3.25 42.14 -20.29
N ILE A 15 -4.23 42.43 -21.16
CA ILE A 15 -4.44 43.80 -21.68
C ILE A 15 -4.82 44.76 -20.55
N LEU A 16 -5.70 44.37 -19.63
CA LEU A 16 -6.08 45.20 -18.48
C LEU A 16 -4.89 45.50 -17.57
N VAL A 17 -4.04 44.51 -17.30
CA VAL A 17 -2.81 44.69 -16.51
C VAL A 17 -1.82 45.60 -17.23
N ALA A 18 -1.64 45.43 -18.55
CA ALA A 18 -0.78 46.30 -19.35
C ALA A 18 -1.30 47.75 -19.41
N VAL A 19 -2.61 47.95 -19.52
CA VAL A 19 -3.25 49.28 -19.48
C VAL A 19 -3.07 49.91 -18.09
N LEU A 20 -3.25 49.17 -17.01
CA LEU A 20 -3.04 49.67 -15.65
C LEU A 20 -1.57 50.04 -15.39
N LEU A 21 -0.63 49.27 -15.93
CA LEU A 21 0.80 49.58 -15.90
C LEU A 21 1.14 50.85 -16.69
N LEU A 22 0.60 50.99 -17.91
CA LEU A 22 0.79 52.19 -18.73
C LEU A 22 0.19 53.44 -18.07
N ILE A 23 -1.00 53.33 -17.48
CA ILE A 23 -1.62 54.42 -16.70
C ILE A 23 -0.74 54.78 -15.50
N SER A 24 -0.19 53.80 -14.78
CA SER A 24 0.71 54.05 -13.65
C SER A 24 2.02 54.73 -14.05
N ILE A 25 2.58 54.38 -15.22
CA ILE A 25 3.80 54.99 -15.78
C ILE A 25 3.52 56.42 -16.27
N CYS A 26 2.35 56.67 -16.88
CA CYS A 26 1.92 58.01 -17.30
C CYS A 26 1.69 58.94 -16.10
N ILE A 27 1.10 58.43 -15.01
CA ILE A 27 0.92 59.17 -13.75
C ILE A 27 2.28 59.47 -13.09
N TRP A 28 3.24 58.55 -13.17
CA TRP A 28 4.58 58.73 -12.60
C TRP A 28 5.45 59.73 -13.39
N LYS A 29 5.21 59.89 -14.70
CA LYS A 29 5.95 60.80 -15.59
C LYS A 29 5.36 62.22 -15.70
N SER A 30 4.17 62.50 -15.16
CA SER A 30 3.59 63.85 -15.23
C SER A 30 4.03 64.71 -14.04
N ASP A 31 4.80 65.77 -14.29
CA ASP A 31 5.23 66.77 -13.28
C ASP A 31 4.11 67.79 -12.91
N HIS A 32 2.84 67.36 -12.90
CA HIS A 32 1.73 68.24 -12.54
C HIS A 32 1.42 68.16 -11.03
N PRO A 33 1.36 69.30 -10.30
CA PRO A 33 1.29 69.30 -8.82
C PRO A 33 -0.01 68.76 -8.21
N TYR A 34 -1.00 68.39 -9.04
CA TYR A 34 -2.35 68.01 -8.60
C TYR A 34 -2.63 66.50 -8.65
N ILE A 35 -1.65 65.66 -9.02
CA ILE A 35 -1.79 64.19 -9.01
C ILE A 35 -0.87 63.60 -7.94
N LYS A 36 -0.98 64.11 -6.72
CA LYS A 36 -0.43 63.49 -5.50
C LYS A 36 -1.53 63.23 -4.47
N ASP A 37 -2.75 62.92 -4.93
CA ASP A 37 -3.77 62.44 -4.03
C ASP A 37 -3.50 60.99 -3.65
N LEU A 38 -2.99 60.83 -2.44
CA LEU A 38 -2.59 59.59 -1.75
C LEU A 38 -3.70 58.51 -1.70
N GLN A 39 -4.93 58.84 -2.10
CA GLN A 39 -6.08 57.96 -2.00
C GLN A 39 -6.20 56.95 -3.15
N VAL A 40 -5.84 57.31 -4.39
CA VAL A 40 -6.00 56.38 -5.53
C VAL A 40 -4.97 55.25 -5.48
N ILE A 41 -3.72 55.57 -5.14
CA ILE A 41 -2.66 54.56 -4.96
C ILE A 41 -2.96 53.67 -3.75
N LYS A 42 -3.51 54.21 -2.66
CA LYS A 42 -4.01 53.41 -1.54
C LYS A 42 -5.16 52.50 -1.96
N LEU A 43 -6.16 52.99 -2.69
CA LEU A 43 -7.30 52.17 -3.13
C LEU A 43 -6.89 51.01 -4.05
N VAL A 44 -5.94 51.26 -4.96
CA VAL A 44 -5.42 50.22 -5.87
C VAL A 44 -4.57 49.21 -5.11
N ARG A 45 -3.72 49.64 -4.17
CA ARG A 45 -2.98 48.73 -3.28
C ARG A 45 -3.92 47.93 -2.38
N THR A 46 -4.93 48.55 -1.79
CA THR A 46 -5.91 47.88 -0.92
C THR A 46 -6.76 46.90 -1.72
N LYS A 47 -7.17 47.21 -2.95
CA LYS A 47 -7.87 46.25 -3.82
C LYS A 47 -6.97 45.13 -4.34
N LEU A 48 -5.69 45.40 -4.65
CA LEU A 48 -4.73 44.34 -5.03
C LEU A 48 -4.39 43.43 -3.85
N LEU A 49 -4.17 43.99 -2.66
CA LEU A 49 -3.96 43.24 -1.42
C LEU A 49 -5.23 42.50 -0.99
N LEU A 50 -6.42 43.07 -1.17
CA LEU A 50 -7.70 42.36 -0.99
C LEU A 50 -7.88 41.27 -2.05
N SER A 51 -7.43 41.43 -3.29
CA SER A 51 -7.53 40.37 -4.30
C SER A 51 -6.51 39.24 -4.10
N PHE A 52 -5.31 39.55 -3.59
CA PHE A 52 -4.30 38.57 -3.19
C PHE A 52 -4.68 37.89 -1.87
N SER A 53 -5.23 38.64 -0.91
CA SER A 53 -5.85 38.13 0.31
C SER A 53 -7.05 37.28 -0.04
N LEU A 54 -8.05 37.72 -0.81
CA LEU A 54 -9.19 36.89 -1.22
C LEU A 54 -8.77 35.63 -1.99
N ASN A 55 -7.70 35.65 -2.81
CA ASN A 55 -7.18 34.42 -3.42
C ASN A 55 -6.40 33.52 -2.44
N GLN A 56 -5.78 34.06 -1.39
CA GLN A 56 -5.22 33.28 -0.28
C GLN A 56 -6.28 32.82 0.73
N THR A 57 -7.38 33.54 0.89
CA THR A 57 -8.46 33.27 1.86
C THR A 57 -9.59 32.42 1.25
N LEU A 58 -9.69 32.31 -0.09
CA LEU A 58 -10.59 31.39 -0.79
C LEU A 58 -9.95 30.02 -1.11
N ARG A 59 -8.71 29.77 -0.67
CA ARG A 59 -8.34 28.41 -0.25
C ARG A 59 -8.88 28.23 1.16
N SER A 60 -10.21 28.08 1.29
CA SER A 60 -10.73 27.25 2.37
C SER A 60 -10.04 25.91 2.17
N GLU A 61 -9.03 25.60 2.99
CA GLU A 61 -8.62 24.23 3.17
C GLU A 61 -9.89 23.50 3.59
N ARG A 62 -10.45 22.72 2.66
CA ARG A 62 -11.62 21.93 2.94
C ARG A 62 -11.21 21.00 4.07
N ILE A 63 -11.74 21.22 5.26
CA ILE A 63 -11.46 20.37 6.41
C ILE A 63 -11.84 18.94 5.99
N LYS A 64 -10.86 18.03 6.05
CA LYS A 64 -11.08 16.63 5.69
C LYS A 64 -12.13 16.07 6.65
N ASN A 65 -13.23 15.53 6.12
CA ASN A 65 -14.19 14.81 6.95
C ASN A 65 -13.54 13.52 7.46
N PRO A 66 -13.31 13.36 8.78
CA PRO A 66 -12.57 12.22 9.32
C PRO A 66 -13.43 10.96 9.47
N GLY A 67 -14.74 11.05 9.19
CA GLY A 67 -15.60 9.90 8.93
C GLY A 67 -15.30 9.22 7.58
N LEU A 68 -14.45 9.84 6.75
CA LEU A 68 -13.96 9.27 5.49
C LEU A 68 -12.46 8.98 5.60
N ILE A 69 -12.05 7.78 5.18
CA ILE A 69 -10.62 7.45 5.09
C ILE A 69 -9.96 8.22 3.93
N LEU A 70 -10.73 8.45 2.84
CA LEU A 70 -10.37 9.27 1.70
C LEU A 70 -11.51 10.26 1.43
N ASP A 71 -11.25 11.57 1.47
CA ASP A 71 -12.25 12.62 1.15
C ASP A 71 -11.73 13.50 0.02
N THR A 72 -11.90 13.03 -1.21
CA THR A 72 -11.56 13.80 -2.41
C THR A 72 -12.81 14.01 -3.25
N PRO A 73 -12.91 15.09 -4.06
CA PRO A 73 -14.02 15.28 -4.98
C PRO A 73 -14.21 14.12 -5.97
N GLY A 74 -13.13 13.44 -6.38
CA GLY A 74 -13.19 12.32 -7.32
C GLY A 74 -13.51 10.97 -6.67
N CYS A 75 -13.21 10.80 -5.38
CA CYS A 75 -13.47 9.58 -4.64
C CYS A 75 -13.60 9.86 -3.14
N ARG A 76 -14.68 9.36 -2.54
CA ARG A 76 -14.89 9.36 -1.10
C ARG A 76 -15.01 7.93 -0.61
N ILE A 77 -14.22 7.55 0.38
CA ILE A 77 -14.24 6.19 0.94
C ILE A 77 -14.57 6.30 2.43
N PRO A 78 -15.58 5.56 2.93
CA PRO A 78 -15.95 5.60 4.33
C PRO A 78 -14.82 5.07 5.20
N LYS A 79 -14.66 5.66 6.38
CA LYS A 79 -13.82 5.10 7.43
C LYS A 79 -14.59 3.97 8.10
N LEU A 80 -14.02 2.77 8.08
CA LEU A 80 -14.59 1.56 8.66
C LEU A 80 -13.80 1.13 9.88
N ASP A 81 -14.48 0.49 10.83
CA ASP A 81 -13.86 -0.05 12.03
C ASP A 81 -13.23 -1.42 11.72
N PRO A 82 -11.93 -1.63 11.99
CA PRO A 82 -11.33 -2.96 11.90
C PRO A 82 -12.04 -4.01 12.77
N PHE A 83 -12.70 -3.63 13.87
CA PHE A 83 -13.39 -4.54 14.80
C PHE A 83 -14.92 -4.37 14.76
N ASP A 84 -15.46 -4.03 13.59
CA ASP A 84 -16.90 -3.95 13.36
C ASP A 84 -17.65 -5.18 13.88
N PRO A 85 -18.86 -5.03 14.46
CA PRO A 85 -19.62 -6.14 15.01
C PRO A 85 -19.87 -7.30 14.03
N SER A 86 -19.93 -7.03 12.72
CA SER A 86 -20.08 -8.09 11.71
C SER A 86 -18.80 -8.92 11.48
N VAL A 87 -17.66 -8.47 11.98
CA VAL A 87 -16.34 -9.10 11.79
C VAL A 87 -15.74 -9.59 13.10
N VAL A 88 -16.09 -8.99 14.25
CA VAL A 88 -15.48 -9.31 15.55
C VAL A 88 -15.58 -10.78 15.92
N ASP A 89 -16.72 -11.42 15.63
CA ASP A 89 -16.94 -12.86 15.90
C ASP A 89 -16.19 -13.79 14.95
N LEU A 90 -15.69 -13.26 13.83
CA LEU A 90 -14.86 -14.01 12.87
C LEU A 90 -13.37 -13.90 13.20
N TYR A 91 -12.99 -12.89 13.99
CA TYR A 91 -11.62 -12.56 14.32
C TYR A 91 -11.12 -13.39 15.51
N GLU A 92 -9.97 -14.01 15.32
CA GLU A 92 -9.21 -14.68 16.37
C GLU A 92 -7.77 -14.18 16.34
N ALA A 93 -7.28 -13.67 17.47
CA ALA A 93 -5.87 -13.32 17.60
C ALA A 93 -5.03 -14.59 17.56
N LYS A 94 -3.99 -14.59 16.72
CA LYS A 94 -3.03 -15.68 16.62
C LYS A 94 -1.67 -15.20 17.13
N GLU A 95 -1.10 -15.99 18.03
CA GLU A 95 0.31 -15.91 18.42
C GLU A 95 1.19 -16.54 17.34
N PRO A 96 2.52 -16.32 17.34
CA PRO A 96 3.44 -16.92 16.36
C PRO A 96 3.18 -18.41 16.17
N TYR A 97 3.20 -18.87 14.91
CA TYR A 97 2.88 -20.25 14.59
C TYR A 97 3.91 -21.20 15.23
N PRO A 98 3.49 -22.18 16.05
CA PRO A 98 4.43 -23.04 16.73
C PRO A 98 4.98 -24.11 15.78
N CYS A 99 6.24 -23.97 15.37
CA CYS A 99 6.97 -25.03 14.67
C CYS A 99 7.78 -25.87 15.68
N PRO A 100 7.39 -27.15 15.91
CA PRO A 100 8.02 -27.99 16.92
C PRO A 100 9.41 -28.44 16.50
N GLY A 101 10.25 -28.73 17.49
CA GLY A 101 11.60 -29.25 17.29
C GLY A 101 12.67 -28.37 17.93
N PRO A 102 13.91 -28.87 18.03
CA PRO A 102 15.03 -28.09 18.51
C PRO A 102 15.35 -26.91 17.57
N PRO A 103 15.95 -25.81 18.07
CA PRO A 103 16.45 -24.73 17.24
C PRO A 103 17.44 -25.21 16.17
N LEU A 104 17.44 -24.57 15.00
CA LEU A 104 18.31 -24.95 13.89
C LEU A 104 19.79 -24.64 14.22
N PHE A 105 20.67 -25.63 14.03
CA PHE A 105 22.12 -25.47 14.24
C PHE A 105 22.86 -25.00 12.98
N MET A 106 22.19 -24.83 11.84
CA MET A 106 22.76 -24.31 10.60
C MET A 106 21.95 -23.12 10.09
N SER A 107 22.65 -22.11 9.58
CA SER A 107 22.07 -20.92 8.96
C SER A 107 22.84 -20.53 7.70
N SER A 108 22.14 -19.97 6.71
CA SER A 108 22.82 -19.30 5.59
C SER A 108 23.46 -18.00 6.09
N GLN A 109 24.49 -17.55 5.36
CA GLN A 109 25.17 -16.30 5.64
C GLN A 109 25.30 -15.46 4.37
N PRO A 110 25.40 -14.13 4.50
CA PRO A 110 25.73 -13.24 3.39
C PRO A 110 26.99 -13.71 2.66
N GLY A 111 26.95 -13.71 1.32
CA GLY A 111 28.03 -14.24 0.49
C GLY A 111 27.90 -15.74 0.15
N GLY A 112 26.89 -16.44 0.66
CA GLY A 112 26.51 -17.78 0.21
C GLY A 112 27.26 -18.92 0.90
N SER A 113 27.69 -18.74 2.14
CA SER A 113 28.17 -19.83 3.01
C SER A 113 27.07 -20.33 3.93
N ILE A 114 27.29 -21.50 4.54
CA ILE A 114 26.45 -22.06 5.59
C ILE A 114 27.29 -22.14 6.86
N SER A 115 26.81 -21.54 7.95
CA SER A 115 27.50 -21.54 9.24
C SER A 115 26.93 -22.58 10.18
N LEU A 116 27.80 -23.09 11.06
CA LEU A 116 27.45 -24.04 12.12
C LEU A 116 27.38 -23.33 13.47
N ASN A 117 26.23 -23.38 14.13
CA ASN A 117 26.09 -22.96 15.51
C ASN A 117 26.43 -24.13 16.46
N ALA A 118 27.70 -24.18 16.89
CA ALA A 118 28.18 -25.23 17.78
C ALA A 118 27.45 -25.25 19.13
N SER A 119 27.09 -24.08 19.68
CA SER A 119 26.36 -23.98 20.95
C SER A 119 24.97 -24.62 20.85
N VAL A 120 24.23 -24.37 19.77
CA VAL A 120 22.92 -25.01 19.54
C VAL A 120 23.07 -26.52 19.37
N LEU A 121 24.09 -26.98 18.63
CA LEU A 121 24.37 -28.40 18.42
C LEU A 121 24.67 -29.11 19.76
N GLU A 122 25.49 -28.50 20.61
CA GLU A 122 25.86 -29.05 21.92
C GLU A 122 24.68 -29.03 22.90
N GLU A 123 23.96 -27.91 22.98
CA GLU A 123 22.88 -27.71 23.94
C GLU A 123 21.63 -28.54 23.60
N TYR A 124 21.17 -28.51 22.35
CA TYR A 124 19.88 -29.10 21.98
C TYR A 124 20.02 -30.49 21.36
N TYR A 125 21.10 -30.76 20.62
CA TYR A 125 21.30 -32.06 19.97
C TYR A 125 22.23 -32.99 20.75
N LYS A 126 22.93 -32.47 21.78
CA LYS A 126 23.90 -33.20 22.61
C LYS A 126 25.04 -33.79 21.78
N LEU A 127 25.49 -33.04 20.76
CA LEU A 127 26.54 -33.44 19.82
C LEU A 127 27.60 -32.34 19.72
N LYS A 128 28.85 -32.74 19.48
CA LYS A 128 29.92 -31.80 19.12
C LYS A 128 30.04 -31.69 17.60
N PRO A 129 30.65 -30.61 17.07
CA PRO A 129 30.91 -30.49 15.63
C PRO A 129 31.66 -31.69 15.02
N SER A 130 32.54 -32.34 15.77
CA SER A 130 33.26 -33.55 15.33
C SER A 130 32.38 -34.80 15.19
N ASN A 131 31.14 -34.77 15.69
CA ASN A 131 30.19 -35.88 15.62
C ASN A 131 29.25 -35.79 14.41
N ILE A 132 29.34 -34.72 13.61
CA ILE A 132 28.49 -34.54 12.44
C ILE A 132 29.31 -34.58 11.15
N SER A 133 28.76 -35.23 10.14
CA SER A 133 29.30 -35.20 8.78
C SER A 133 28.20 -34.80 7.83
N CYS A 134 28.38 -33.68 7.14
CA CYS A 134 27.37 -33.11 6.27
C CYS A 134 27.80 -33.14 4.81
N VAL A 135 26.82 -33.43 3.95
CA VAL A 135 26.91 -33.29 2.49
C VAL A 135 25.78 -32.39 2.01
N TYR A 136 25.94 -31.78 0.84
CA TYR A 136 24.88 -31.02 0.21
C TYR A 136 24.65 -31.50 -1.22
N HIS A 137 23.38 -31.54 -1.63
CA HIS A 137 22.97 -31.68 -3.02
C HIS A 137 22.64 -30.29 -3.57
N PRO A 138 23.29 -29.86 -4.66
CA PRO A 138 22.84 -28.71 -5.42
C PRO A 138 21.42 -28.93 -5.94
N ILE A 139 20.57 -27.92 -5.78
CA ILE A 139 19.23 -27.87 -6.38
C ILE A 139 19.33 -27.03 -7.64
N ARG A 140 18.95 -27.61 -8.78
CA ARG A 140 18.92 -26.92 -10.07
C ARG A 140 17.52 -26.85 -10.61
N ARG A 141 17.21 -25.74 -11.25
CA ARG A 141 16.04 -25.62 -12.12
C ARG A 141 16.19 -26.65 -13.24
N LYS A 142 15.20 -27.51 -13.40
CA LYS A 142 15.19 -28.50 -14.47
C LYS A 142 14.79 -27.82 -15.78
N TYR A 143 15.66 -27.88 -16.77
CA TYR A 143 15.37 -27.42 -18.13
C TYR A 143 14.79 -28.59 -18.92
N GLU A 144 13.52 -28.51 -19.32
CA GLU A 144 12.93 -29.57 -20.15
C GLU A 144 13.07 -29.26 -21.64
N LYS A 145 13.26 -30.32 -22.44
CA LYS A 145 13.30 -30.26 -23.91
C LYS A 145 11.95 -29.75 -24.46
N PRO A 146 11.88 -29.23 -25.70
CA PRO A 146 10.67 -28.62 -26.27
C PRO A 146 9.42 -29.51 -26.16
N GLY A 147 8.32 -28.98 -25.60
CA GLY A 147 7.06 -29.69 -25.34
C GLY A 147 6.02 -28.84 -24.57
N ASN A 148 5.02 -29.49 -23.95
CA ASN A 148 4.02 -28.85 -23.08
C ASN A 148 4.52 -28.70 -21.63
N VAL A 149 5.60 -27.94 -21.48
CA VAL A 149 6.39 -27.84 -20.25
C VAL A 149 5.92 -26.67 -19.40
N ARG A 150 5.75 -26.90 -18.10
CA ARG A 150 5.54 -25.87 -17.08
C ARG A 150 6.79 -25.79 -16.21
N GLU A 151 7.11 -24.62 -15.68
CA GLU A 151 8.18 -24.45 -14.70
C GLU A 151 7.75 -24.99 -13.32
N ASN A 152 7.68 -26.31 -13.17
CA ASN A 152 7.16 -26.99 -11.98
C ASN A 152 8.07 -28.12 -11.45
N ASP A 153 9.29 -28.24 -11.96
CA ASP A 153 10.22 -29.31 -11.58
C ASP A 153 11.64 -28.80 -11.27
N TYR A 154 12.41 -29.65 -10.59
CA TYR A 154 13.78 -29.39 -10.14
C TYR A 154 14.64 -30.65 -10.29
N GLU A 155 15.95 -30.49 -10.25
CA GLU A 155 16.92 -31.58 -10.25
C GLU A 155 17.85 -31.48 -9.04
N LEU A 156 18.06 -32.61 -8.37
CA LEU A 156 19.11 -32.75 -7.36
C LEU A 156 20.37 -33.31 -8.01
N LEU A 157 21.44 -32.54 -7.99
CA LEU A 157 22.75 -33.01 -8.46
C LEU A 157 23.41 -33.93 -7.42
N PRO A 158 24.42 -34.74 -7.81
CA PRO A 158 25.16 -35.58 -6.87
C PRO A 158 25.71 -34.82 -5.66
N PRO A 159 25.76 -35.46 -4.48
CA PRO A 159 26.14 -34.79 -3.25
C PRO A 159 27.62 -34.41 -3.24
N ARG A 160 27.93 -33.31 -2.57
CA ARG A 160 29.29 -32.84 -2.30
C ARG A 160 29.48 -32.66 -0.80
N LYS A 161 30.72 -32.81 -0.32
CA LYS A 161 31.04 -32.57 1.09
C LYS A 161 30.76 -31.10 1.45
N LEU A 162 30.03 -30.87 2.54
CA LEU A 162 29.84 -29.53 3.07
C LEU A 162 31.05 -29.14 3.93
N GLN A 163 31.61 -27.97 3.65
CA GLN A 163 32.55 -27.30 4.53
C GLN A 163 31.84 -26.04 5.05
N PHE A 164 31.66 -25.97 6.37
CA PHE A 164 31.04 -24.81 7.01
C PHE A 164 31.89 -23.55 6.81
N ASP A 165 31.23 -22.40 6.86
CA ASP A 165 31.84 -21.06 6.80
C ASP A 165 32.66 -20.80 5.52
N THR A 166 32.40 -21.60 4.48
CA THR A 166 33.02 -21.47 3.17
C THR A 166 31.91 -21.17 2.14
N PRO A 167 32.06 -20.18 1.25
CA PRO A 167 31.08 -19.92 0.21
C PRO A 167 30.90 -21.12 -0.73
N LEU A 168 29.65 -21.50 -0.98
CA LEU A 168 29.32 -22.57 -1.91
C LEU A 168 29.17 -22.02 -3.34
N PRO A 169 29.52 -22.81 -4.38
CA PRO A 169 29.34 -22.42 -5.78
C PRO A 169 27.90 -22.60 -6.27
N GLU A 170 26.95 -22.82 -5.36
CA GLU A 170 25.56 -23.17 -5.65
C GLU A 170 24.63 -22.06 -5.14
N ASP A 171 23.53 -21.84 -5.84
CA ASP A 171 22.53 -20.85 -5.43
C ASP A 171 21.55 -21.44 -4.41
N GLN A 172 21.32 -22.76 -4.44
CA GLN A 172 20.32 -23.45 -3.63
C GLN A 172 20.78 -24.87 -3.35
N VAL A 173 20.63 -25.33 -2.11
CA VAL A 173 21.11 -26.65 -1.69
C VAL A 173 20.17 -27.36 -0.71
N LYS A 174 20.12 -28.70 -0.81
CA LYS A 174 19.61 -29.61 0.22
C LYS A 174 20.80 -30.15 1.00
N VAL A 175 20.92 -29.84 2.28
CA VAL A 175 21.97 -30.32 3.19
C VAL A 175 21.46 -31.53 3.97
N LEU A 176 22.29 -32.58 4.03
CA LEU A 176 22.06 -33.77 4.84
C LEU A 176 23.24 -33.92 5.82
N CYS A 177 22.93 -33.94 7.11
CA CYS A 177 23.92 -34.13 8.17
C CYS A 177 23.67 -35.46 8.89
N ASN A 178 24.63 -36.37 8.81
CA ASN A 178 24.61 -37.59 9.62
C ASN A 178 25.00 -37.24 11.07
N LEU A 179 24.07 -37.51 11.99
CA LEU A 179 24.18 -37.17 13.42
C LEU A 179 24.59 -38.40 14.28
N HIS A 180 25.62 -39.15 13.85
CA HIS A 180 26.23 -40.29 14.56
C HIS A 180 25.28 -41.10 15.47
N GLY A 181 24.54 -42.04 14.87
CA GLY A 181 23.61 -42.91 15.61
C GLY A 181 22.19 -42.36 15.76
N LYS A 182 21.90 -41.19 15.16
CA LYS A 182 20.56 -40.61 15.03
C LYS A 182 20.13 -40.54 13.55
N GLU A 183 18.86 -40.19 13.32
CA GLU A 183 18.33 -39.91 11.98
C GLU A 183 19.12 -38.76 11.32
N THR A 184 19.25 -38.82 9.99
CA THR A 184 19.92 -37.77 9.21
C THR A 184 19.10 -36.50 9.25
N PHE A 185 19.72 -35.40 9.67
CA PHE A 185 19.07 -34.09 9.70
C PHE A 185 19.12 -33.45 8.31
N ILE A 186 17.99 -32.93 7.84
CA ILE A 186 17.83 -32.35 6.50
C ILE A 186 17.43 -30.88 6.63
N GLN A 187 18.15 -30.00 5.94
CA GLN A 187 17.80 -28.58 5.85
C GLN A 187 18.08 -28.05 4.45
N TYR A 188 17.31 -27.07 4.03
CA TYR A 188 17.38 -26.48 2.70
C TYR A 188 17.81 -25.02 2.83
N PHE A 189 18.67 -24.55 1.92
CA PHE A 189 19.20 -23.19 1.97
C PHE A 189 19.12 -22.51 0.60
N PRO A 190 18.52 -21.32 0.51
CA PRO A 190 18.79 -20.38 -0.56
C PRO A 190 20.07 -19.60 -0.22
N LEU A 191 21.06 -19.62 -1.11
CA LEU A 191 22.36 -19.02 -0.91
C LEU A 191 22.56 -17.81 -1.81
N VAL A 192 22.92 -16.67 -1.22
CA VAL A 192 23.24 -15.44 -1.95
C VAL A 192 24.74 -15.33 -2.14
N ARG A 193 25.30 -16.13 -3.04
CA ARG A 193 26.70 -15.96 -3.47
C ARG A 193 26.82 -14.84 -4.51
N LEU A 194 27.98 -14.18 -4.56
CA LEU A 194 28.32 -13.32 -5.68
C LEU A 194 28.66 -14.17 -6.91
N LYS A 195 28.02 -13.88 -8.05
CA LYS A 195 28.25 -14.61 -9.31
C LYS A 195 29.15 -13.78 -10.22
N ASN A 196 30.38 -14.23 -10.46
CA ASN A 196 31.39 -13.47 -11.23
C ASN A 196 30.86 -12.88 -12.55
N LYS A 197 30.11 -13.66 -13.34
CA LYS A 197 29.53 -13.19 -14.60
C LYS A 197 28.52 -12.04 -14.40
N ILE A 198 27.70 -12.11 -13.36
CA ILE A 198 26.74 -11.05 -13.02
C ILE A 198 27.52 -9.82 -12.57
N GLU A 199 28.48 -9.98 -11.66
CA GLU A 199 29.25 -8.86 -11.13
C GLU A 199 30.07 -8.14 -12.21
N GLN A 200 30.69 -8.87 -13.14
CA GLN A 200 31.39 -8.30 -14.29
C GLN A 200 30.45 -7.52 -15.21
N ASN A 201 29.27 -8.08 -15.53
CA ASN A 201 28.30 -7.44 -16.41
C ASN A 201 27.63 -6.22 -15.78
N LYS A 202 27.32 -6.27 -14.48
CA LYS A 202 26.55 -5.23 -13.80
C LYS A 202 27.43 -4.07 -13.36
N SER A 203 28.70 -4.33 -13.02
CA SER A 203 29.62 -3.28 -12.56
C SER A 203 30.18 -2.43 -13.69
N SER A 204 29.99 -2.84 -14.95
CA SER A 204 30.32 -2.03 -16.12
C SER A 204 29.19 -1.07 -16.54
N ILE A 205 28.02 -1.17 -15.91
CA ILE A 205 26.86 -0.31 -16.17
C ILE A 205 26.80 0.74 -15.07
N GLU A 206 26.79 2.01 -15.45
CA GLU A 206 26.57 3.11 -14.51
C GLU A 206 25.11 3.11 -14.04
N PRO A 207 24.85 2.98 -12.72
CA PRO A 207 23.50 3.03 -12.21
C PRO A 207 22.93 4.46 -12.23
N PRO A 208 21.60 4.62 -12.21
CA PRO A 208 20.97 5.92 -12.12
C PRO A 208 21.39 6.70 -10.89
N THR A 209 21.39 8.03 -11.04
CA THR A 209 21.59 8.98 -9.93
C THR A 209 20.27 9.73 -9.68
N PRO A 210 19.79 9.79 -8.43
CA PRO A 210 20.36 9.21 -7.23
C PRO A 210 20.16 7.69 -7.19
N ARG A 211 21.13 6.98 -6.62
CA ARG A 211 21.10 5.52 -6.55
C ARG A 211 20.25 5.06 -5.37
N LEU A 212 19.00 4.68 -5.66
CA LEU A 212 18.10 4.04 -4.70
C LEU A 212 17.97 2.55 -4.98
N ASN A 213 18.05 1.73 -3.94
CA ASN A 213 17.63 0.34 -3.98
C ASN A 213 16.10 0.25 -3.87
N VAL A 214 15.52 -0.87 -4.31
CA VAL A 214 14.09 -1.13 -4.17
C VAL A 214 13.87 -2.47 -3.50
N ILE A 215 13.01 -2.50 -2.49
CA ILE A 215 12.55 -3.73 -1.83
C ILE A 215 11.02 -3.71 -1.83
N LEU A 216 10.41 -4.65 -2.54
CA LEU A 216 8.98 -4.89 -2.56
C LEU A 216 8.71 -6.12 -1.69
N LEU A 217 8.05 -5.91 -0.55
CA LEU A 217 7.65 -6.94 0.41
C LEU A 217 6.12 -7.07 0.35
N GLY A 218 5.66 -8.06 -0.38
CA GLY A 218 4.24 -8.36 -0.53
C GLY A 218 3.74 -9.40 0.47
N VAL A 219 2.54 -9.20 0.98
CA VAL A 219 1.79 -10.18 1.79
C VAL A 219 0.43 -10.41 1.13
N ASP A 220 0.24 -11.62 0.63
CA ASP A 220 -0.94 -12.03 -0.13
C ASP A 220 -2.21 -11.93 0.71
N SER A 221 -3.28 -11.44 0.09
CA SER A 221 -4.65 -11.52 0.63
C SER A 221 -4.90 -10.69 1.90
N ILE A 222 -4.07 -9.69 2.20
CA ILE A 222 -4.24 -8.84 3.39
C ILE A 222 -4.83 -7.47 3.03
N SER A 223 -6.03 -7.22 3.57
CA SER A 223 -6.69 -5.91 3.53
C SER A 223 -6.06 -4.91 4.51
N LYS A 224 -6.32 -3.61 4.33
CA LYS A 224 -5.92 -2.59 5.32
C LYS A 224 -6.48 -2.86 6.71
N LEU A 225 -7.75 -3.26 6.81
CA LEU A 225 -8.37 -3.54 8.10
C LEU A 225 -7.85 -4.86 8.70
N GLN A 226 -7.56 -5.89 7.89
CA GLN A 226 -6.90 -7.11 8.36
C GLN A 226 -5.49 -6.83 8.87
N PHE A 227 -4.73 -5.98 8.18
CA PHE A 227 -3.42 -5.55 8.63
C PHE A 227 -3.51 -4.92 10.03
N LEU A 228 -4.47 -4.03 10.24
CA LEU A 228 -4.70 -3.40 11.56
C LEU A 228 -5.10 -4.40 12.65
N ARG A 229 -5.82 -5.48 12.30
CA ARG A 229 -6.20 -6.53 13.26
C ARG A 229 -5.06 -7.49 13.59
N HIS A 230 -4.31 -7.94 12.59
CA HIS A 230 -3.39 -9.07 12.67
C HIS A 230 -1.91 -8.67 12.74
N PHE A 231 -1.50 -7.57 12.11
CA PHE A 231 -0.10 -7.13 12.04
C PHE A 231 0.21 -6.04 13.08
N ARG A 232 -0.12 -6.30 14.35
CA ARG A 232 -0.08 -5.28 15.40
C ARG A 232 1.34 -4.81 15.71
N LYS A 233 2.31 -5.73 15.75
CA LYS A 233 3.73 -5.42 16.01
C LYS A 233 4.34 -4.69 14.83
N THR A 234 4.13 -5.21 13.63
CA THR A 234 4.57 -4.59 12.37
C THR A 234 4.00 -3.17 12.22
N HIS A 235 2.72 -2.98 12.47
CA HIS A 235 2.07 -1.67 12.41
C HIS A 235 2.61 -0.68 13.45
N ALA A 236 2.90 -1.14 14.68
CA ALA A 236 3.50 -0.30 15.70
C ALA A 236 4.90 0.18 15.30
N PHE A 237 5.72 -0.70 14.72
CA PHE A 237 7.03 -0.33 14.17
C PHE A 237 6.92 0.72 13.07
N ILE A 238 6.04 0.50 12.08
CA ILE A 238 5.82 1.44 10.97
C ILE A 238 5.43 2.83 11.49
N LYS A 239 4.50 2.90 12.45
CA LYS A 239 4.04 4.17 13.05
C LYS A 239 5.14 4.96 13.76
N ASN A 240 6.17 4.28 14.26
CA ASN A 240 7.29 4.94 14.93
C ASN A 240 8.29 5.56 13.95
N GLN A 241 8.21 5.25 12.66
CA GLN A 241 9.08 5.84 11.64
C GLN A 241 8.36 6.99 10.91
N LYS A 242 9.03 8.15 10.79
CA LYS A 242 8.48 9.32 10.08
C LYS A 242 8.54 9.21 8.56
N THR A 243 9.25 8.21 8.05
CA THR A 243 9.56 8.05 6.62
C THR A 243 8.64 7.07 5.91
N PHE A 244 7.70 6.43 6.62
CA PHE A 244 6.62 5.64 6.02
C PHE A 244 5.42 6.52 5.65
N PHE A 245 4.88 6.26 4.46
CA PHE A 245 3.69 6.91 3.92
C PHE A 245 2.57 5.88 3.77
N ASP A 246 1.41 6.15 4.40
CA ASP A 246 0.23 5.29 4.38
C ASP A 246 -0.65 5.63 3.16
N MET A 247 -0.72 4.74 2.17
CA MET A 247 -1.52 4.93 0.96
C MET A 247 -3.00 4.61 1.26
N LYS A 248 -3.73 5.58 1.83
CA LYS A 248 -5.08 5.37 2.39
C LYS A 248 -6.13 5.00 1.35
N GLY A 249 -6.01 5.53 0.14
CA GLY A 249 -6.90 5.25 -1.00
C GLY A 249 -6.44 4.09 -1.88
N TYR A 250 -5.45 3.30 -1.46
CA TYR A 250 -4.95 2.18 -2.25
C TYR A 250 -6.04 1.13 -2.50
N THR A 251 -6.31 0.86 -3.77
CA THR A 251 -7.39 -0.04 -4.21
C THR A 251 -6.88 -0.99 -5.29
N LYS A 252 -7.31 -2.26 -5.21
CA LYS A 252 -7.01 -3.30 -6.19
C LYS A 252 -7.67 -3.01 -7.55
N VAL A 253 -7.15 -3.60 -8.62
CA VAL A 253 -7.69 -3.46 -9.98
C VAL A 253 -8.12 -4.79 -10.59
N GLY A 254 -7.78 -5.90 -9.94
CA GLY A 254 -8.07 -7.26 -10.37
C GLY A 254 -8.63 -8.12 -9.25
N ASP A 255 -9.02 -9.34 -9.61
CA ASP A 255 -9.65 -10.28 -8.69
C ASP A 255 -8.64 -10.91 -7.71
N ASN A 256 -7.60 -11.61 -8.20
CA ASN A 256 -6.56 -12.32 -7.41
C ASN A 256 -5.17 -11.70 -7.63
N THR A 257 -4.14 -12.39 -7.16
CA THR A 257 -2.72 -12.05 -7.26
C THR A 257 -2.28 -11.65 -8.66
N PHE A 258 -2.44 -12.51 -9.67
CA PHE A 258 -1.94 -12.20 -11.02
C PHE A 258 -2.49 -10.90 -11.65
N PRO A 259 -3.81 -10.65 -11.72
CA PRO A 259 -4.36 -9.43 -12.29
C PRO A 259 -4.09 -8.17 -11.45
N ASN A 260 -3.57 -8.30 -10.23
CA ASN A 260 -3.12 -7.18 -9.39
C ASN A 260 -1.60 -6.96 -9.50
N LEU A 261 -0.80 -8.01 -9.33
CA LEU A 261 0.65 -7.94 -9.45
C LEU A 261 1.12 -7.67 -10.88
N ASN A 262 0.38 -8.09 -11.91
CA ASN A 262 0.72 -7.76 -13.29
C ASN A 262 0.75 -6.23 -13.54
N PRO A 263 -0.28 -5.45 -13.13
CA PRO A 263 -0.22 -3.99 -13.07
C PRO A 263 1.01 -3.41 -12.37
N LEU A 264 1.39 -3.92 -11.19
CA LEU A 264 2.57 -3.44 -10.45
C LEU A 264 3.87 -3.76 -11.19
N LEU A 265 3.97 -4.97 -11.72
CA LEU A 265 5.21 -5.50 -12.29
C LEU A 265 5.43 -5.07 -13.74
N THR A 266 4.37 -4.76 -14.49
CA THR A 266 4.46 -4.47 -15.94
C THR A 266 3.81 -3.16 -16.35
N GLY A 267 3.05 -2.52 -15.47
CA GLY A 267 2.28 -1.32 -15.80
C GLY A 267 1.10 -1.60 -16.74
N ARG A 268 0.71 -2.88 -16.91
CA ARG A 268 -0.31 -3.33 -17.88
C ARG A 268 -1.36 -4.21 -17.23
N PHE A 269 -2.51 -4.30 -17.89
CA PHE A 269 -3.49 -5.31 -17.53
C PHE A 269 -3.07 -6.69 -18.06
N PRO A 270 -3.60 -7.79 -17.49
CA PRO A 270 -3.39 -9.13 -18.04
C PRO A 270 -3.68 -9.22 -19.53
N GLN A 271 -4.82 -8.69 -20.01
CA GLN A 271 -5.22 -8.81 -21.41
C GLN A 271 -4.27 -8.14 -22.42
N ASP A 272 -3.37 -7.26 -21.97
CA ASP A 272 -2.37 -6.63 -22.83
C ASP A 272 -1.17 -7.54 -23.10
N ILE A 273 -1.03 -8.63 -22.31
CA ILE A 273 0.16 -9.49 -22.27
C ILE A 273 -0.22 -10.96 -22.47
N TRP A 274 -1.27 -11.43 -21.81
CA TRP A 274 -1.60 -12.84 -21.66
C TRP A 274 -3.11 -13.05 -21.66
N ASN A 275 -3.55 -14.23 -22.12
CA ASN A 275 -4.92 -14.72 -21.93
C ASN A 275 -4.91 -16.26 -21.82
N GLU A 276 -6.05 -16.86 -21.49
CA GLU A 276 -6.20 -18.28 -21.20
C GLU A 276 -5.78 -19.19 -22.38
N SER A 277 -5.92 -18.75 -23.63
CA SER A 277 -5.47 -19.52 -24.81
C SER A 277 -3.94 -19.63 -24.91
N LEU A 278 -3.21 -18.78 -24.17
CA LEU A 278 -1.76 -18.76 -24.10
C LEU A 278 -1.21 -19.50 -22.86
N ALA A 279 -2.09 -20.04 -22.01
CA ALA A 279 -1.75 -20.69 -20.74
C ALA A 279 -0.66 -21.77 -20.88
N ASP A 280 -0.75 -22.52 -21.97
CA ASP A 280 0.10 -23.66 -22.30
C ASP A 280 1.06 -23.37 -23.46
N THR A 281 1.29 -22.12 -23.86
CA THR A 281 2.20 -21.82 -24.99
C THR A 281 3.15 -20.66 -24.72
N MET A 282 2.77 -19.69 -23.89
CA MET A 282 3.55 -18.49 -23.65
C MET A 282 4.41 -18.58 -22.39
N TYR A 283 5.66 -18.14 -22.50
CA TYR A 283 6.50 -17.80 -21.35
C TYR A 283 6.62 -16.28 -21.17
N PHE A 284 6.90 -15.85 -19.94
CA PHE A 284 7.00 -14.43 -19.57
C PHE A 284 8.39 -13.80 -19.80
N ASP A 285 9.30 -14.50 -20.48
CA ASP A 285 10.68 -14.06 -20.77
C ASP A 285 10.75 -12.73 -21.54
N ASN A 286 9.84 -12.51 -22.49
CA ASN A 286 9.82 -11.30 -23.32
C ASN A 286 8.90 -10.19 -22.78
N VAL A 287 8.30 -10.39 -21.61
CA VAL A 287 7.48 -9.37 -20.96
C VAL A 287 8.40 -8.37 -20.27
N ASP A 288 8.13 -7.08 -20.48
CA ASP A 288 8.87 -5.97 -19.87
C ASP A 288 8.48 -5.79 -18.40
N ILE A 289 9.01 -6.68 -17.57
CA ILE A 289 8.80 -6.67 -16.13
C ILE A 289 9.78 -5.68 -15.49
N ILE A 290 9.31 -4.91 -14.51
CA ILE A 290 10.03 -3.78 -13.89
C ILE A 290 11.44 -4.14 -13.43
N TRP A 291 11.65 -5.31 -12.82
CA TRP A 291 12.99 -5.73 -12.39
C TRP A 291 13.97 -5.89 -13.56
N LYS A 292 13.49 -6.21 -14.78
CA LYS A 292 14.34 -6.27 -15.98
C LYS A 292 14.83 -4.87 -16.38
N ARG A 293 14.01 -3.84 -16.19
CA ARG A 293 14.42 -2.44 -16.41
C ARG A 293 15.53 -2.02 -15.43
N TYR A 294 15.37 -2.38 -14.16
CA TYR A 294 16.43 -2.19 -13.15
C TYR A 294 17.68 -3.02 -13.49
N ALA A 295 17.51 -4.27 -13.92
CA ALA A 295 18.62 -5.14 -14.32
C ALA A 295 19.45 -4.53 -15.46
N ASN A 296 18.81 -3.88 -16.43
CA ASN A 296 19.46 -3.17 -17.54
C ASN A 296 20.19 -1.89 -17.10
N LYS A 297 19.93 -1.42 -15.88
CA LYS A 297 20.57 -0.26 -15.24
C LYS A 297 21.59 -0.68 -14.17
N GLY A 298 22.12 -1.90 -14.25
CA GLY A 298 23.19 -2.39 -13.36
C GLY A 298 22.72 -2.97 -12.02
N TYR A 299 21.40 -3.04 -11.78
CA TYR A 299 20.87 -3.60 -10.54
C TYR A 299 20.95 -5.12 -10.52
N ARG A 300 21.21 -5.67 -9.33
CA ARG A 300 21.04 -7.10 -9.04
C ARG A 300 19.58 -7.34 -8.66
N THR A 301 18.97 -8.38 -9.22
CA THR A 301 17.53 -8.62 -9.03
C THR A 301 17.24 -9.88 -8.22
N LEU A 302 16.35 -9.78 -7.24
CA LEU A 302 15.80 -10.90 -6.47
C LEU A 302 14.31 -11.07 -6.81
N TYR A 303 13.91 -12.30 -7.12
CA TYR A 303 12.50 -12.72 -7.23
C TYR A 303 12.25 -13.92 -6.33
N ALA A 304 11.42 -13.71 -5.30
CA ALA A 304 11.08 -14.70 -4.29
C ALA A 304 9.57 -14.78 -4.08
N GLU A 305 9.02 -15.99 -4.12
CA GLU A 305 7.65 -16.31 -3.68
C GLU A 305 7.71 -17.61 -2.88
N ASP A 306 6.99 -17.67 -1.77
CA ASP A 306 6.99 -18.83 -0.86
C ASP A 306 5.93 -19.90 -1.21
N SER A 307 5.08 -19.63 -2.21
CA SER A 307 4.04 -20.55 -2.67
C SER A 307 4.29 -20.97 -4.12
N PRO A 308 5.13 -22.00 -4.35
CA PRO A 308 5.59 -22.34 -5.70
C PRO A 308 4.46 -22.83 -6.62
N PHE A 309 3.39 -23.44 -6.09
CA PHE A 309 2.29 -23.90 -6.95
C PHE A 309 1.28 -22.82 -7.29
N PHE A 310 1.20 -21.76 -6.48
CA PHE A 310 0.29 -20.63 -6.68
C PHE A 310 0.99 -19.33 -7.11
N GLY A 311 2.30 -19.40 -7.41
CA GLY A 311 3.11 -18.24 -7.78
C GLY A 311 2.57 -17.44 -8.96
N THR A 312 2.84 -16.13 -8.94
CA THR A 312 2.24 -15.11 -9.81
C THR A 312 2.24 -15.49 -11.29
N PHE A 313 3.39 -15.93 -11.82
CA PHE A 313 3.54 -16.28 -13.24
C PHE A 313 3.45 -17.79 -13.53
N ASN A 314 3.20 -18.62 -12.51
CA ASN A 314 3.22 -20.08 -12.63
C ASN A 314 1.84 -20.73 -12.42
N TYR A 315 0.94 -20.14 -11.62
CA TYR A 315 -0.41 -20.68 -11.43
C TYR A 315 -1.24 -20.61 -12.72
N GLY A 316 -1.53 -21.77 -13.30
CA GLY A 316 -2.27 -21.86 -14.58
C GLY A 316 -1.49 -21.33 -15.79
N ARG A 317 -0.18 -21.03 -15.65
CA ARG A 317 0.69 -20.45 -16.69
C ARG A 317 2.01 -21.22 -16.80
N ARG A 318 2.78 -21.05 -17.89
CA ARG A 318 4.08 -21.75 -18.04
C ARG A 318 5.21 -21.20 -17.16
N GLY A 319 5.11 -19.97 -16.69
CA GLY A 319 6.20 -19.29 -15.99
C GLY A 319 7.24 -18.72 -16.96
N PHE A 320 8.51 -18.92 -16.62
CA PHE A 320 9.63 -18.45 -17.42
C PHE A 320 10.39 -19.63 -18.03
N ASN A 321 10.99 -19.43 -19.21
CA ASN A 321 11.88 -20.39 -19.82
C ASN A 321 13.33 -20.21 -19.34
N GLU A 322 13.79 -18.96 -19.24
CA GLU A 322 15.05 -18.57 -18.61
C GLU A 322 14.83 -18.15 -17.16
N THR A 323 15.90 -18.08 -16.38
CA THR A 323 15.78 -17.60 -14.99
C THR A 323 15.37 -16.11 -14.99
N PRO A 324 14.25 -15.73 -14.37
CA PRO A 324 13.66 -14.40 -14.51
C PRO A 324 14.43 -13.27 -13.81
N ALA A 325 15.31 -13.62 -12.87
CA ALA A 325 16.07 -12.70 -12.03
C ALA A 325 17.44 -13.31 -11.68
N ASP A 326 18.43 -12.48 -11.36
CA ASP A 326 19.76 -12.89 -10.91
C ASP A 326 19.70 -13.87 -9.72
N TYR A 327 18.74 -13.70 -8.81
CA TYR A 327 18.49 -14.53 -7.64
C TYR A 327 17.02 -14.95 -7.62
N TYR A 328 16.74 -16.26 -7.77
CA TYR A 328 15.38 -16.76 -8.00
C TYR A 328 15.05 -17.94 -7.08
N LEU A 329 14.06 -17.78 -6.21
CA LEU A 329 13.80 -18.71 -5.09
C LEU A 329 13.08 -20.01 -5.48
N ARG A 330 12.29 -20.00 -6.56
CA ARG A 330 11.32 -21.05 -6.89
C ARG A 330 11.84 -22.50 -6.85
N PRO A 331 13.03 -22.85 -7.42
CA PRO A 331 13.45 -24.25 -7.43
C PRO A 331 13.65 -24.84 -6.03
N LEU A 332 14.08 -24.02 -5.05
CA LEU A 332 14.20 -24.43 -3.65
C LEU A 332 12.83 -24.77 -3.06
N TYR A 333 11.83 -23.92 -3.27
CA TYR A 333 10.49 -24.13 -2.71
C TYR A 333 9.77 -25.31 -3.37
N LEU A 334 9.99 -25.55 -4.68
CA LEU A 334 9.54 -26.78 -5.33
C LEU A 334 10.19 -28.02 -4.69
N ALA A 335 11.49 -27.95 -4.38
CA ALA A 335 12.19 -29.04 -3.71
C ALA A 335 11.73 -29.27 -2.27
N LEU A 336 11.46 -28.18 -1.53
CA LEU A 336 10.97 -28.20 -0.16
C LEU A 336 9.55 -28.75 -0.06
N HIS A 337 8.64 -28.30 -0.91
CA HIS A 337 7.25 -28.76 -0.89
C HIS A 337 7.12 -30.24 -1.29
N ASN A 338 8.07 -30.77 -2.05
CA ASN A 338 8.18 -32.19 -2.41
C ASN A 338 9.19 -32.96 -1.53
N SER A 339 9.54 -32.45 -0.35
CA SER A 339 10.57 -33.04 0.53
C SER A 339 10.01 -33.85 1.69
N GLU A 340 10.87 -34.70 2.26
CA GLU A 340 10.58 -35.45 3.47
C GLU A 340 10.36 -34.52 4.69
N VAL A 341 10.95 -33.31 4.67
CA VAL A 341 10.76 -32.29 5.72
C VAL A 341 9.31 -31.81 5.74
N ARG A 342 8.72 -31.59 4.56
CA ARG A 342 7.30 -31.22 4.43
C ARG A 342 6.39 -32.37 4.84
N GLU A 343 6.69 -33.59 4.39
CA GLU A 343 5.85 -34.76 4.66
C GLU A 343 5.74 -35.11 6.16
N LYS A 344 6.81 -34.87 6.92
CA LYS A 344 6.89 -35.21 8.35
C LYS A 344 6.43 -34.07 9.28
N GLY A 345 6.51 -32.82 8.83
CA GLY A 345 6.27 -31.63 9.64
C GLY A 345 4.82 -31.13 9.63
N PRO A 346 4.45 -30.22 10.57
CA PRO A 346 3.22 -29.47 10.43
C PRO A 346 3.17 -28.66 9.14
N PHE A 347 1.96 -28.38 8.65
CA PHE A 347 1.75 -27.85 7.30
C PHE A 347 2.50 -26.55 6.98
N TYR A 348 2.78 -25.67 7.95
CA TYR A 348 3.50 -24.40 7.73
C TYR A 348 4.93 -24.38 8.27
N CYS A 349 5.49 -25.56 8.55
CA CYS A 349 6.81 -25.68 9.16
C CYS A 349 7.80 -26.40 8.25
N PHE A 350 9.02 -25.86 8.22
CA PHE A 350 10.18 -26.59 7.75
C PHE A 350 11.14 -26.76 8.92
N ASN A 351 11.25 -27.99 9.43
CA ASN A 351 11.87 -28.24 10.73
C ASN A 351 11.21 -27.38 11.83
N SER A 352 12.00 -26.63 12.62
CA SER A 352 11.53 -25.74 13.67
C SER A 352 11.31 -24.28 13.21
N GLN A 353 11.34 -24.02 11.91
CA GLN A 353 11.17 -22.70 11.29
C GLN A 353 9.81 -22.59 10.60
N VAL A 354 9.15 -21.43 10.68
CA VAL A 354 7.91 -21.16 9.94
C VAL A 354 8.27 -20.86 8.49
N GLU A 355 7.51 -21.40 7.55
CA GLU A 355 7.84 -21.42 6.13
C GLU A 355 8.26 -20.06 5.50
N PRO A 356 7.60 -18.92 5.73
CA PRO A 356 8.03 -17.64 5.17
C PRO A 356 9.39 -17.14 5.66
N GLU A 357 9.83 -17.57 6.85
CA GLU A 357 11.09 -17.12 7.45
C GLU A 357 12.28 -17.52 6.58
N LEU A 358 12.23 -18.67 5.89
CA LEU A 358 13.27 -19.08 4.95
C LEU A 358 13.40 -18.11 3.75
N MET A 359 12.27 -17.59 3.25
CA MET A 359 12.28 -16.56 2.21
C MET A 359 12.79 -15.22 2.77
N TYR A 360 12.40 -14.86 3.99
CA TYR A 360 12.86 -13.63 4.63
C TYR A 360 14.36 -13.65 4.95
N ASP A 361 14.91 -14.80 5.35
CA ASP A 361 16.34 -15.02 5.48
C ASP A 361 17.06 -14.83 4.14
N TYR A 362 16.46 -15.31 3.04
CA TYR A 362 17.00 -15.08 1.70
C TYR A 362 17.03 -13.58 1.32
N VAL A 363 15.98 -12.83 1.66
CA VAL A 363 15.93 -11.37 1.47
C VAL A 363 17.01 -10.67 2.33
N ARG A 364 17.14 -11.09 3.60
CA ARG A 364 18.14 -10.56 4.56
C ARG A 364 19.56 -10.75 4.04
N ASP A 365 19.89 -11.98 3.63
CA ASP A 365 21.18 -12.33 3.06
C ASP A 365 21.44 -11.61 1.73
N PHE A 366 20.39 -11.42 0.92
CA PHE A 366 20.49 -10.70 -0.35
C PHE A 366 20.90 -9.25 -0.12
N VAL A 367 20.17 -8.54 0.73
CA VAL A 367 20.43 -7.14 1.07
C VAL A 367 21.83 -6.98 1.67
N ARG A 368 22.21 -7.85 2.63
CA ARG A 368 23.53 -7.80 3.27
C ARG A 368 24.68 -8.11 2.29
N THR A 369 24.49 -9.05 1.37
CA THR A 369 25.50 -9.41 0.36
C THR A 369 25.72 -8.28 -0.65
N MET A 370 24.64 -7.60 -1.06
CA MET A 370 24.74 -6.46 -1.97
C MET A 370 25.42 -5.27 -1.29
N GLY A 371 25.09 -5.03 -0.02
CA GLY A 371 25.60 -3.91 0.77
C GLY A 371 25.31 -2.56 0.11
N ASN A 372 26.09 -1.54 0.46
CA ASN A 372 25.90 -0.19 -0.06
C ASN A 372 26.48 0.04 -1.47
N ASN A 373 27.19 -0.92 -2.04
CA ASN A 373 27.95 -0.70 -3.28
C ASN A 373 27.28 -1.32 -4.52
N ARG A 374 26.37 -2.27 -4.34
CA ARG A 374 25.69 -2.96 -5.45
C ARG A 374 24.23 -2.55 -5.44
N PRO A 375 23.75 -1.76 -6.43
CA PRO A 375 22.34 -1.42 -6.50
C PRO A 375 21.51 -2.68 -6.69
N TYR A 376 20.35 -2.75 -6.03
CA TYR A 376 19.49 -3.94 -6.09
C TYR A 376 17.99 -3.64 -6.13
N PHE A 377 17.27 -4.57 -6.75
CA PHE A 377 15.82 -4.62 -6.80
C PHE A 377 15.38 -5.98 -6.26
N ALA A 378 14.61 -5.99 -5.18
CA ALA A 378 14.08 -7.21 -4.58
C ALA A 378 12.55 -7.21 -4.65
N PHE A 379 11.98 -8.30 -5.14
CA PHE A 379 10.57 -8.60 -5.03
C PHE A 379 10.40 -9.92 -4.27
N ALA A 380 9.73 -9.86 -3.13
CA ALA A 380 9.37 -10.99 -2.29
C ALA A 380 7.86 -10.98 -2.02
N MET A 381 7.18 -12.10 -2.22
CA MET A 381 5.74 -12.25 -1.97
C MET A 381 5.49 -13.43 -1.03
N GLN A 382 4.93 -13.15 0.14
CA GLN A 382 4.50 -14.16 1.10
C GLN A 382 3.03 -14.49 0.85
N SER A 383 2.74 -15.76 0.59
CA SER A 383 1.40 -16.29 0.35
C SER A 383 1.05 -17.48 1.24
N SER A 384 2.05 -18.26 1.67
CA SER A 384 1.82 -19.56 2.34
C SER A 384 0.91 -19.48 3.57
N LEU A 385 1.08 -18.49 4.45
CA LEU A 385 0.28 -18.36 5.68
C LEU A 385 -1.10 -17.71 5.45
N THR A 386 -1.20 -16.76 4.52
CA THR A 386 -2.27 -15.75 4.54
C THR A 386 -3.35 -15.91 3.47
N HIS A 387 -3.09 -16.72 2.44
CA HIS A 387 -3.94 -16.78 1.25
C HIS A 387 -5.38 -17.25 1.53
N ASP A 388 -5.56 -18.28 2.38
CA ASP A 388 -6.85 -19.00 2.49
C ASP A 388 -7.68 -18.67 3.74
N TYR A 389 -7.05 -18.28 4.85
CA TYR A 389 -7.70 -18.22 6.16
C TYR A 389 -7.51 -16.87 6.85
N LEU A 390 -8.63 -16.23 7.23
CA LEU A 390 -8.66 -14.90 7.87
C LEU A 390 -7.68 -14.78 9.04
N ASN A 391 -7.73 -15.72 9.99
CA ASN A 391 -6.97 -15.59 11.23
C ASN A 391 -5.50 -15.98 11.09
N HIS A 392 -5.12 -16.70 10.02
CA HIS A 392 -3.72 -17.09 9.80
C HIS A 392 -2.83 -15.89 9.47
N ALA A 393 -3.41 -14.76 9.05
CA ALA A 393 -2.73 -13.48 8.95
C ALA A 393 -1.93 -13.11 10.21
N GLY A 394 -2.42 -13.49 11.41
CA GLY A 394 -1.71 -13.21 12.66
C GLY A 394 -0.38 -13.96 12.80
N TYR A 395 -0.24 -15.14 12.18
CA TYR A 395 1.00 -15.91 12.20
C TYR A 395 2.16 -15.20 11.48
N ALA A 396 1.85 -14.32 10.53
CA ALA A 396 2.85 -13.61 9.73
C ALA A 396 3.39 -12.33 10.39
N ASP A 397 2.77 -11.80 11.45
CA ASP A 397 3.17 -10.52 12.06
C ASP A 397 4.61 -10.59 12.58
N TYR A 398 4.95 -11.65 13.33
CA TYR A 398 6.27 -11.79 13.96
C TYR A 398 7.41 -11.86 12.94
N SER A 399 7.33 -12.77 11.98
CA SER A 399 8.39 -12.93 10.97
C SER A 399 8.50 -11.68 10.07
N THR A 400 7.40 -10.96 9.85
CA THR A 400 7.40 -9.71 9.07
C THR A 400 8.10 -8.58 9.83
N ILE A 401 7.83 -8.41 11.13
CA ILE A 401 8.52 -7.38 11.91
C ILE A 401 10.01 -7.70 12.08
N GLU A 402 10.39 -8.97 12.30
CA GLU A 402 11.79 -9.35 12.42
C GLU A 402 12.59 -8.94 11.17
N LEU A 403 12.06 -9.23 9.97
CA LEU A 403 12.69 -8.80 8.72
C LEU A 403 12.84 -7.27 8.63
N LEU A 404 11.80 -6.51 9.02
CA LEU A 404 11.87 -5.04 8.98
C LEU A 404 12.88 -4.49 9.98
N GLU A 405 12.91 -5.02 11.21
CA GLU A 405 13.90 -4.63 12.23
C GLU A 405 15.32 -4.91 11.74
N ASP A 406 15.59 -6.07 11.14
CA ASP A 406 16.91 -6.37 10.55
C ASP A 406 17.31 -5.42 9.42
N LEU A 407 16.37 -5.06 8.54
CA LEU A 407 16.63 -4.08 7.48
C LEU A 407 16.92 -2.69 8.06
N TRP A 408 16.31 -2.35 9.19
CA TRP A 408 16.58 -1.11 9.91
C TRP A 408 17.94 -1.14 10.61
N ASP A 409 18.24 -2.19 11.36
CA ASP A 409 19.46 -2.38 12.13
C ASP A 409 20.71 -2.42 11.24
N TYR A 410 20.61 -3.06 10.07
CA TYR A 410 21.69 -3.06 9.08
C TYR A 410 21.83 -1.72 8.34
N GLY A 411 20.85 -0.82 8.45
CA GLY A 411 20.83 0.46 7.75
C GLY A 411 20.39 0.39 6.29
N ALA A 412 19.75 -0.70 5.86
CA ALA A 412 19.27 -0.85 4.47
C ALA A 412 18.24 0.22 4.08
N HIS A 413 17.41 0.64 5.04
CA HIS A 413 16.41 1.70 4.90
C HIS A 413 17.01 3.07 4.51
N ASN A 414 18.31 3.30 4.76
CA ASN A 414 18.97 4.57 4.43
C ASN A 414 19.21 4.75 2.93
N ASN A 415 19.18 3.69 2.12
CA ASN A 415 19.42 3.77 0.67
C ASN A 415 18.37 3.01 -0.14
N SER A 416 17.26 2.60 0.48
CA SER A 416 16.23 1.78 -0.16
C SER A 416 14.86 2.44 -0.08
N VAL A 417 14.13 2.39 -1.19
CA VAL A 417 12.66 2.49 -1.17
C VAL A 417 12.12 1.12 -0.77
N ILE A 418 11.36 1.07 0.32
CA ILE A 418 10.77 -0.17 0.84
C ILE A 418 9.26 -0.07 0.74
N ILE A 419 8.63 -0.98 0.01
CA ILE A 419 7.18 -1.03 -0.19
C ILE A 419 6.65 -2.29 0.48
N LEU A 420 5.91 -2.13 1.58
CA LEU A 420 5.18 -3.21 2.23
C LEU A 420 3.72 -3.13 1.80
N PHE A 421 3.18 -4.17 1.17
CA PHE A 421 1.86 -4.09 0.52
C PHE A 421 1.11 -5.43 0.47
N GLY A 422 -0.21 -5.34 0.35
CA GLY A 422 -1.07 -6.43 -0.12
C GLY A 422 -1.44 -6.25 -1.61
N ASP A 423 -1.64 -7.34 -2.32
CA ASP A 423 -2.12 -7.35 -3.72
C ASP A 423 -3.65 -7.25 -3.81
N HIS A 424 -4.35 -7.90 -2.88
CA HIS A 424 -5.79 -7.81 -2.62
C HIS A 424 -6.09 -8.18 -1.16
N GLY A 425 -7.36 -8.04 -0.74
CA GLY A 425 -7.81 -8.60 0.53
C GLY A 425 -8.29 -10.05 0.41
N LEU A 426 -8.61 -10.68 1.54
CA LEU A 426 -9.01 -12.08 1.60
C LEU A 426 -10.23 -12.40 0.72
N ARG A 427 -10.08 -13.46 -0.09
CA ARG A 427 -11.10 -13.91 -1.04
C ARG A 427 -11.81 -15.19 -0.64
N PHE A 428 -11.64 -15.62 0.61
CA PHE A 428 -12.29 -16.80 1.17
C PHE A 428 -12.95 -16.50 2.52
N GLY A 429 -13.76 -17.46 2.98
CA GLY A 429 -14.43 -17.39 4.28
C GLY A 429 -15.67 -16.50 4.33
N SER A 430 -16.36 -16.56 5.48
CA SER A 430 -17.61 -15.85 5.74
C SER A 430 -17.47 -14.34 5.74
N ILE A 431 -16.28 -13.81 6.08
CA ILE A 431 -16.03 -12.37 6.15
C ILE A 431 -16.41 -11.63 4.86
N ARG A 432 -16.23 -12.25 3.68
CA ARG A 432 -16.56 -11.65 2.37
C ARG A 432 -18.03 -11.33 2.18
N TRP A 433 -18.90 -11.96 2.98
CA TRP A 433 -20.34 -11.79 2.96
C TRP A 433 -20.81 -10.76 3.99
N THR A 434 -19.88 -10.11 4.69
CA THR A 434 -20.15 -8.93 5.52
C THR A 434 -19.99 -7.66 4.69
N TYR A 435 -20.59 -6.56 5.15
CA TYR A 435 -20.40 -5.25 4.52
C TYR A 435 -18.93 -4.84 4.52
N ILE A 436 -18.24 -5.03 5.65
CA ILE A 436 -16.81 -4.73 5.81
C ILE A 436 -15.96 -5.57 4.85
N GLY A 437 -16.27 -6.85 4.71
CA GLY A 437 -15.58 -7.76 3.79
C GLY A 437 -15.62 -7.30 2.34
N LYS A 438 -16.69 -6.61 1.89
CA LYS A 438 -16.74 -6.06 0.53
C LYS A 438 -15.69 -4.98 0.32
N PHE A 439 -15.38 -4.16 1.32
CA PHE A 439 -14.30 -3.18 1.25
C PHE A 439 -12.94 -3.85 1.43
N GLU A 440 -12.80 -4.74 2.41
CA GLU A 440 -11.54 -5.41 2.70
C GLU A 440 -11.00 -6.16 1.48
N GLU A 441 -11.85 -6.89 0.76
CA GLU A 441 -11.44 -7.61 -0.44
C GLU A 441 -10.84 -6.68 -1.51
N ARG A 442 -11.20 -5.38 -1.50
CA ARG A 442 -10.84 -4.37 -2.52
C ARG A 442 -9.75 -3.40 -2.09
N MET A 443 -9.57 -3.22 -0.79
CA MET A 443 -8.63 -2.27 -0.19
C MET A 443 -7.52 -3.00 0.58
N PRO A 444 -6.53 -3.56 -0.13
CA PRO A 444 -5.28 -4.01 0.48
C PRO A 444 -4.55 -2.90 1.22
N PHE A 445 -3.64 -3.27 2.11
CA PHE A 445 -2.78 -2.30 2.80
C PHE A 445 -1.58 -1.91 1.91
N MET A 446 -1.03 -0.70 2.10
CA MET A 446 0.23 -0.30 1.47
C MET A 446 0.92 0.81 2.28
N TYR A 447 2.14 0.52 2.70
CA TYR A 447 3.05 1.47 3.34
C TYR A 447 4.33 1.56 2.51
N ILE A 448 4.75 2.79 2.21
CA ILE A 448 5.94 3.05 1.40
C ILE A 448 6.93 3.86 2.22
N HIS A 449 8.15 3.37 2.36
CA HIS A 449 9.27 4.08 2.97
C HIS A 449 10.20 4.66 1.91
N PHE A 450 10.64 5.90 2.13
CA PHE A 450 11.72 6.54 1.38
C PHE A 450 12.84 6.98 2.33
N PRO A 451 14.12 6.92 1.90
CA PRO A 451 15.21 7.46 2.72
C PRO A 451 15.05 8.94 3.01
N ALA A 452 15.41 9.36 4.23
CA ALA A 452 15.27 10.75 4.67
C ALA A 452 16.01 11.73 3.74
N TRP A 453 17.25 11.41 3.35
CA TRP A 453 18.03 12.26 2.43
C TRP A 453 17.34 12.46 1.08
N PHE A 454 16.61 11.46 0.57
CA PHE A 454 15.91 11.57 -0.71
C PHE A 454 14.74 12.56 -0.58
N LEU A 455 13.99 12.47 0.51
CA LEU A 455 12.88 13.38 0.79
C LEU A 455 13.37 14.83 0.98
N GLU A 456 14.52 15.01 1.65
CA GLU A 456 15.16 16.32 1.85
C GLU A 456 15.73 16.91 0.56
N GLN A 457 16.35 16.07 -0.27
CA GLN A 457 16.95 16.50 -1.54
C GLN A 457 15.92 16.78 -2.63
N TYR A 458 14.78 16.09 -2.61
CA TYR A 458 13.71 16.22 -3.61
C TYR A 458 12.37 16.65 -2.96
N PRO A 459 12.28 17.88 -2.41
CA PRO A 459 11.13 18.32 -1.62
C PRO A 459 9.82 18.35 -2.42
N ASP A 460 9.87 18.63 -3.73
CA ASP A 460 8.68 18.60 -4.58
C ASP A 460 8.13 17.17 -4.76
N LEU A 461 9.03 16.19 -4.93
CA LEU A 461 8.64 14.77 -5.00
C LEU A 461 8.10 14.28 -3.65
N ALA A 462 8.75 14.69 -2.54
CA ALA A 462 8.30 14.39 -1.19
C ALA A 462 6.90 14.97 -0.90
N LYS A 463 6.63 16.19 -1.36
CA LYS A 463 5.29 16.80 -1.26
C LYS A 463 4.26 16.01 -2.05
N ASN A 464 4.56 15.62 -3.30
CA ASN A 464 3.64 14.82 -4.12
C ASN A 464 3.37 13.45 -3.49
N LEU A 465 4.38 12.81 -2.90
CA LEU A 465 4.23 11.57 -2.15
C LEU A 465 3.33 11.74 -0.93
N HIS A 466 3.53 12.82 -0.17
CA HIS A 466 2.69 13.16 0.98
C HIS A 466 1.23 13.36 0.56
N ASP A 467 1.00 14.11 -0.53
CA ASP A 467 -0.33 14.34 -1.09
C ASP A 467 -0.97 13.03 -1.60
N SER A 468 -0.17 12.12 -2.18
CA SER A 468 -0.63 10.82 -2.73
C SER A 468 -1.18 9.87 -1.67
N GLN A 469 -0.78 10.00 -0.40
CA GLN A 469 -1.41 9.27 0.72
C GLN A 469 -2.92 9.51 0.80
N GLU A 470 -3.36 10.70 0.36
CA GLU A 470 -4.74 11.16 0.38
C GLU A 470 -5.35 11.16 -1.03
N ARG A 471 -4.93 10.24 -1.90
CA ARG A 471 -5.45 10.05 -3.26
C ARG A 471 -5.88 8.61 -3.51
N LEU A 472 -6.75 8.45 -4.50
CA LEU A 472 -7.09 7.15 -5.07
C LEU A 472 -5.91 6.66 -5.92
N VAL A 473 -5.28 5.58 -5.47
CA VAL A 473 -4.07 5.02 -6.10
C VAL A 473 -4.22 3.51 -6.28
N THR A 474 -3.50 2.96 -7.25
CA THR A 474 -3.53 1.55 -7.63
C THR A 474 -2.12 1.01 -7.86
N LEU A 475 -2.02 -0.29 -8.13
CA LEU A 475 -0.76 -0.96 -8.48
C LEU A 475 -0.11 -0.38 -9.76
N PHE A 476 -0.87 0.22 -10.67
CA PHE A 476 -0.31 0.93 -11.83
C PHE A 476 0.51 2.16 -11.43
N ASP A 477 0.10 2.87 -10.37
CA ASP A 477 0.77 4.08 -9.89
C ASP A 477 2.09 3.74 -9.20
N VAL A 478 2.13 2.59 -8.52
CA VAL A 478 3.38 2.03 -7.98
C VAL A 478 4.33 1.67 -9.11
N HIS A 479 3.86 1.01 -10.17
CA HIS A 479 4.69 0.74 -11.35
C HIS A 479 5.27 2.02 -11.94
N ALA A 480 4.42 3.04 -12.16
CA ALA A 480 4.85 4.32 -12.70
C ALA A 480 5.91 5.00 -11.81
N THR A 481 5.80 4.83 -10.49
CA THR A 481 6.79 5.30 -9.52
C THR A 481 8.11 4.56 -9.65
N LEU A 482 8.08 3.24 -9.77
CA LEU A 482 9.29 2.44 -9.98
C LEU A 482 9.98 2.80 -11.31
N VAL A 483 9.22 3.15 -12.34
CA VAL A 483 9.77 3.67 -13.60
C VAL A 483 10.40 5.05 -13.41
N GLN A 484 9.71 5.99 -12.73
CA GLN A 484 10.27 7.32 -12.46
C GLN A 484 11.53 7.26 -11.59
N LEU A 485 11.64 6.31 -10.67
CA LEU A 485 12.84 6.15 -9.82
C LEU A 485 14.13 5.80 -10.58
N LEU A 486 14.03 5.31 -11.82
CA LEU A 486 15.19 5.09 -12.68
C LEU A 486 15.75 6.40 -13.26
N ASP A 487 14.99 7.50 -13.20
CA ASP A 487 15.43 8.86 -13.53
C ASP A 487 14.48 9.89 -12.88
N PRO A 488 14.63 10.19 -11.57
CA PRO A 488 13.64 10.96 -10.82
C PRO A 488 13.41 12.39 -11.31
N THR A 489 14.40 12.95 -12.03
CA THR A 489 14.37 14.31 -12.57
C THR A 489 13.78 14.39 -13.97
N HIS A 490 13.60 13.26 -14.65
CA HIS A 490 13.07 13.23 -16.00
C HIS A 490 11.54 13.17 -15.99
N GLU A 491 10.92 14.23 -16.51
CA GLU A 491 9.49 14.21 -16.82
C GLU A 491 9.27 13.40 -18.10
N LEU A 492 8.61 12.24 -17.97
CA LEU A 492 8.25 11.42 -19.13
C LEU A 492 7.45 12.25 -20.14
N THR A 493 7.85 12.22 -21.40
CA THR A 493 7.04 12.73 -22.52
C THR A 493 5.73 11.96 -22.64
N GLU A 494 4.74 12.51 -23.34
CA GLU A 494 3.46 11.82 -23.55
C GLU A 494 3.63 10.44 -24.21
N LYS A 495 4.55 10.34 -25.18
CA LYS A 495 4.86 9.07 -25.84
C LYS A 495 5.45 8.06 -24.86
N GLU A 496 6.36 8.49 -23.99
CA GLU A 496 6.95 7.63 -22.97
C GLU A 496 5.91 7.18 -21.94
N ARG A 497 5.02 8.07 -21.50
CA ARG A 497 3.92 7.71 -20.60
C ARG A 497 3.01 6.64 -21.20
N VAL A 498 2.55 6.84 -22.43
CA VAL A 498 1.70 5.85 -23.14
C VAL A 498 2.41 4.51 -23.32
N THR A 499 3.73 4.51 -23.50
CA THR A 499 4.50 3.29 -23.73
C THR A 499 4.82 2.55 -22.43
N ASN A 500 5.24 3.28 -21.40
CA ASN A 500 5.85 2.74 -20.19
C ASN A 500 4.88 2.65 -19.00
N THR A 501 3.92 3.56 -18.92
CA THR A 501 3.02 3.69 -17.77
C THR A 501 1.59 4.02 -18.23
N PRO A 502 1.00 3.26 -19.19
CA PRO A 502 -0.24 3.65 -19.87
C PRO A 502 -1.44 3.86 -18.94
N TYR A 503 -1.46 3.19 -17.78
CA TYR A 503 -2.58 3.21 -16.83
C TYR A 503 -2.23 3.88 -15.48
N GLY A 504 -0.97 4.25 -15.27
CA GLY A 504 -0.45 4.65 -13.96
C GLY A 504 0.15 6.05 -13.96
N LEU A 505 0.00 6.74 -12.84
CA LEU A 505 0.65 8.01 -12.54
C LEU A 505 1.61 7.79 -11.36
N SER A 506 2.84 8.30 -11.43
CA SER A 506 3.75 8.13 -10.30
C SER A 506 3.21 8.85 -9.05
N LEU A 507 3.39 8.21 -7.89
CA LEU A 507 3.17 8.76 -6.56
C LEU A 507 4.11 9.93 -6.24
N LEU A 508 5.21 10.09 -6.99
CA LEU A 508 6.14 11.23 -6.91
C LEU A 508 5.71 12.40 -7.80
N SER A 509 4.62 12.25 -8.55
CA SER A 509 3.97 13.27 -9.38
C SER A 509 2.61 13.66 -8.80
N GLU A 510 2.05 14.80 -9.22
CA GLU A 510 0.73 15.23 -8.74
C GLU A 510 -0.36 14.25 -9.20
N ILE A 511 -1.00 13.56 -8.24
CA ILE A 511 -2.23 12.81 -8.48
C ILE A 511 -3.43 13.69 -8.11
N SER A 512 -4.28 13.96 -9.09
CA SER A 512 -5.41 14.88 -8.93
C SER A 512 -6.42 14.39 -7.87
N PRO A 513 -6.93 15.27 -6.99
CA PRO A 513 -8.03 14.94 -6.08
C PRO A 513 -9.37 14.73 -6.83
N TYR A 514 -9.43 15.00 -8.14
CA TYR A 514 -10.57 14.72 -9.01
C TYR A 514 -10.42 13.39 -9.77
N ARG A 515 -9.47 12.53 -9.36
CA ARG A 515 -9.32 11.19 -9.93
C ARG A 515 -10.44 10.28 -9.44
N THR A 516 -11.20 9.74 -10.38
CA THR A 516 -12.28 8.78 -10.16
C THR A 516 -11.77 7.36 -10.37
N CYS A 517 -12.55 6.34 -9.98
CA CYS A 517 -12.23 4.94 -10.28
C CYS A 517 -11.97 4.70 -11.78
N GLU A 518 -12.76 5.31 -12.66
CA GLU A 518 -12.58 5.21 -14.11
C GLU A 518 -11.19 5.74 -14.54
N LYS A 519 -10.79 6.93 -14.05
CA LYS A 519 -9.46 7.50 -14.32
C LYS A 519 -8.31 6.76 -13.61
N ALA A 520 -8.63 5.93 -12.62
CA ALA A 520 -7.70 5.04 -11.96
C ALA A 520 -7.72 3.62 -12.55
N TYR A 521 -8.50 3.40 -13.62
CA TYR A 521 -8.67 2.10 -14.27
C TYR A 521 -9.17 0.99 -13.32
N ILE A 522 -9.97 1.36 -12.32
CA ILE A 522 -10.64 0.44 -11.42
C ILE A 522 -12.03 0.11 -11.99
N TYR A 523 -12.29 -1.18 -12.26
CA TYR A 523 -13.61 -1.61 -12.71
C TYR A 523 -14.70 -1.34 -11.67
N THR A 524 -15.94 -1.14 -12.13
CA THR A 524 -17.06 -0.69 -11.30
C THR A 524 -17.33 -1.57 -10.09
N HIS A 525 -17.23 -2.90 -10.22
CA HIS A 525 -17.40 -3.85 -9.11
C HIS A 525 -16.22 -3.87 -8.13
N TRP A 526 -15.09 -3.23 -8.45
CA TRP A 526 -13.95 -3.01 -7.55
C TRP A 526 -13.91 -1.59 -6.95
N CYS A 527 -14.73 -0.67 -7.46
CA CYS A 527 -14.73 0.73 -7.04
C CYS A 527 -15.48 0.93 -5.72
N VAL A 528 -14.75 1.20 -4.64
CA VAL A 528 -15.30 1.44 -3.29
C VAL A 528 -15.64 2.91 -3.00
N CYS A 529 -15.50 3.79 -3.99
CA CYS A 529 -15.84 5.21 -3.84
C CYS A 529 -17.36 5.38 -3.72
N GLN A 530 -17.80 6.08 -2.67
CA GLN A 530 -19.18 6.50 -2.48
C GLN A 530 -19.56 7.63 -3.45
N VAL A 531 -20.79 7.56 -3.94
CA VAL A 531 -21.48 8.67 -4.60
C VAL A 531 -22.30 9.38 -3.54
N LEU A 532 -22.11 10.70 -3.38
CA LEU A 532 -22.92 11.50 -2.48
C LEU A 532 -24.18 11.95 -3.22
N GLN A 533 -25.34 11.51 -2.75
CA GLN A 533 -26.65 11.96 -3.23
C GLN A 533 -27.23 13.00 -2.27
N GLU A 534 -27.70 14.13 -2.78
CA GLU A 534 -28.46 15.10 -1.95
C GLU A 534 -29.79 14.50 -1.54
N VAL A 535 -30.12 14.64 -0.25
CA VAL A 535 -31.36 14.13 0.35
C VAL A 535 -32.07 15.26 1.08
N TRP A 536 -33.40 15.14 1.20
CA TRP A 536 -34.24 16.18 1.78
C TRP A 536 -34.11 16.19 3.31
N ALA A 537 -34.05 17.38 3.90
CA ALA A 537 -33.97 17.56 5.35
C ALA A 537 -35.17 16.97 6.08
N GLU A 538 -36.29 16.81 5.39
CA GLU A 538 -37.55 16.31 5.94
C GLU A 538 -37.59 14.78 6.06
N GLN A 539 -36.65 14.05 5.45
CA GLN A 539 -36.59 12.59 5.53
C GLN A 539 -36.42 12.12 6.98
N PRO A 540 -37.14 11.06 7.41
CA PRO A 540 -37.07 10.56 8.77
C PRO A 540 -35.64 10.25 9.24
N GLU A 541 -34.83 9.62 8.39
CA GLU A 541 -33.45 9.21 8.66
C GLU A 541 -32.53 10.43 8.83
N VAL A 542 -32.75 11.49 8.06
CA VAL A 542 -32.01 12.75 8.14
C VAL A 542 -32.35 13.49 9.44
N LYS A 543 -33.63 13.54 9.82
CA LYS A 543 -34.05 14.12 11.11
C LYS A 543 -33.49 13.33 12.28
N LYS A 544 -33.56 12.00 12.23
CA LYS A 544 -33.02 11.12 13.27
C LYS A 544 -31.51 11.29 13.42
N SER A 545 -30.81 11.39 12.31
CA SER A 545 -29.37 11.67 12.31
C SER A 545 -29.06 13.04 12.93
N ALA A 546 -29.83 14.07 12.60
CA ALA A 546 -29.67 15.39 13.23
C ALA A 546 -29.92 15.37 14.75
N GLU A 547 -30.95 14.65 15.22
CA GLU A 547 -31.20 14.44 16.66
C GLU A 547 -29.99 13.79 17.35
N VAL A 548 -29.46 12.71 16.76
CA VAL A 548 -28.32 11.95 17.31
C VAL A 548 -27.05 12.80 17.35
N ILE A 549 -26.83 13.66 16.35
CA ILE A 549 -25.74 14.64 16.39
C ILE A 549 -25.92 15.62 17.55
N MET A 550 -27.11 16.20 17.71
CA MET A 550 -27.38 17.14 18.81
C MET A 550 -27.22 16.50 20.19
N ASP A 551 -27.67 15.25 20.35
CA ASP A 551 -27.48 14.49 21.58
C ASP A 551 -26.00 14.25 21.87
N CYS A 552 -25.21 13.90 20.85
CA CYS A 552 -23.76 13.73 20.97
C CYS A 552 -23.07 15.03 21.42
N ILE A 553 -23.35 16.15 20.74
CA ILE A 553 -22.78 17.46 21.07
C ILE A 553 -23.13 17.85 22.51
N ASN A 554 -24.41 17.76 22.89
CA ASN A 554 -24.86 18.13 24.22
C ASN A 554 -24.36 17.16 25.31
N ASN A 555 -24.13 15.89 24.99
CA ASN A 555 -23.47 14.95 25.90
C ASN A 555 -22.02 15.34 26.17
N GLU A 556 -21.23 15.65 25.12
CA GLU A 556 -19.85 16.10 25.28
C GLU A 556 -19.76 17.42 26.09
N LEU A 557 -20.70 18.35 25.89
CA LEU A 557 -20.79 19.59 26.68
C LEU A 557 -21.14 19.33 28.17
N ARG A 558 -21.95 18.31 28.48
CA ARG A 558 -22.35 17.97 29.86
C ARG A 558 -21.26 17.27 30.65
N THR A 559 -20.49 16.37 30.02
CA THR A 559 -19.51 15.52 30.72
C THR A 559 -18.35 16.30 31.35
N GLU A 560 -18.07 17.50 30.85
CA GLU A 560 -16.90 18.29 31.24
C GLU A 560 -17.17 19.28 32.39
N LYS A 561 -18.34 19.17 33.06
CA LYS A 561 -18.74 19.98 34.22
C LYS A 561 -18.63 21.50 34.02
N THR A 562 -18.62 21.98 32.77
CA THR A 562 -18.80 23.39 32.44
C THR A 562 -20.26 23.75 32.68
N SER A 563 -20.59 24.10 33.93
CA SER A 563 -21.90 24.66 34.33
C SER A 563 -22.26 25.95 33.58
N SER A 564 -21.34 26.48 32.76
CA SER A 564 -21.47 27.68 31.96
C SER A 564 -21.88 27.44 30.49
N CYS A 565 -21.98 26.21 29.99
CA CYS A 565 -22.39 25.95 28.60
C CYS A 565 -23.88 25.54 28.54
N PRO A 566 -24.80 26.36 28.00
CA PRO A 566 -26.16 25.92 27.79
C PRO A 566 -26.25 24.86 26.68
N SER A 567 -27.29 24.04 26.77
CA SER A 567 -27.61 23.06 25.74
C SER A 567 -27.86 23.75 24.40
N LEU A 568 -27.18 23.28 23.36
CA LEU A 568 -27.41 23.72 21.99
C LEU A 568 -28.69 23.07 21.45
N GLN A 569 -29.43 23.83 20.66
CA GLN A 569 -30.62 23.36 19.94
C GLN A 569 -30.36 23.40 18.44
N LEU A 570 -30.99 22.47 17.72
CA LEU A 570 -31.00 22.50 16.26
C LEU A 570 -31.85 23.68 15.79
N ASP A 571 -31.26 24.58 15.01
CA ASP A 571 -31.99 25.65 14.31
C ASP A 571 -32.49 25.15 12.95
N LYS A 572 -31.56 24.71 12.09
CA LYS A 572 -31.89 24.12 10.79
C LYS A 572 -30.85 23.12 10.31
N ILE A 573 -31.31 22.18 9.48
CA ILE A 573 -30.43 21.35 8.64
C ILE A 573 -30.18 22.15 7.35
N THR A 574 -28.93 22.51 7.08
CA THR A 574 -28.55 23.31 5.90
C THR A 574 -28.19 22.46 4.70
N SER A 575 -27.71 21.24 4.92
CA SER A 575 -27.39 20.28 3.87
C SER A 575 -27.47 18.86 4.43
N ALA A 576 -27.96 17.93 3.62
CA ALA A 576 -27.92 16.51 3.94
C ALA A 576 -27.57 15.72 2.67
N LYS A 577 -26.63 14.78 2.81
CA LYS A 577 -26.17 13.91 1.73
C LYS A 577 -26.09 12.47 2.20
N LEU A 578 -26.51 11.54 1.35
CA LEU A 578 -26.37 10.10 1.57
C LEU A 578 -25.18 9.57 0.77
N GLY A 579 -24.26 8.88 1.44
CA GLY A 579 -23.12 8.19 0.83
C GLY A 579 -23.52 6.81 0.32
N GLN A 580 -23.76 6.70 -0.98
CA GLN A 580 -24.14 5.44 -1.62
C GLN A 580 -22.93 4.70 -2.18
N ILE A 581 -22.80 3.42 -1.79
CA ILE A 581 -21.84 2.49 -2.41
C ILE A 581 -22.47 1.87 -3.64
N ASN A 582 -21.65 1.64 -4.66
CA ASN A 582 -22.06 0.97 -5.89
C ASN A 582 -22.66 -0.42 -5.58
N ASP A 583 -23.88 -0.68 -6.06
CA ASP A 583 -24.56 -1.97 -5.88
C ASP A 583 -23.75 -3.15 -6.42
N LEU A 584 -22.95 -2.95 -7.47
CA LEU A 584 -22.09 -4.01 -8.01
C LEU A 584 -21.00 -4.44 -7.02
N VAL A 585 -20.57 -3.57 -6.10
CA VAL A 585 -19.67 -3.95 -5.00
C VAL A 585 -20.41 -4.79 -3.96
N LEU A 586 -21.59 -4.31 -3.53
CA LEU A 586 -22.37 -4.95 -2.47
C LEU A 586 -22.99 -6.28 -2.88
N ARG A 587 -23.19 -6.49 -4.19
CA ARG A 587 -23.72 -7.73 -4.78
C ARG A 587 -22.64 -8.68 -5.30
N PHE A 588 -21.37 -8.27 -5.34
CA PHE A 588 -20.30 -9.09 -5.92
C PHE A 588 -20.13 -10.42 -5.17
N GLU A 589 -20.12 -11.53 -5.89
CA GLU A 589 -19.85 -12.86 -5.32
C GLU A 589 -18.48 -13.40 -5.75
N LYS A 590 -18.27 -13.44 -7.06
CA LYS A 590 -17.06 -13.99 -7.67
C LYS A 590 -16.84 -13.44 -9.06
N HIS A 591 -15.58 -13.52 -9.49
CA HIS A 591 -15.16 -13.23 -10.84
C HIS A 591 -14.77 -14.56 -11.52
N GLY A 592 -15.23 -14.75 -12.75
CA GLY A 592 -14.94 -15.92 -13.58
C GLY A 592 -13.95 -15.56 -14.69
N ASN A 593 -12.92 -16.40 -14.84
CA ASN A 593 -11.79 -16.22 -15.75
C ASN A 593 -11.01 -14.90 -15.53
N VAL A 594 -9.86 -14.76 -16.17
CA VAL A 594 -9.02 -13.55 -16.10
C VAL A 594 -9.24 -12.68 -17.33
N VAL A 595 -9.26 -13.26 -18.55
CA VAL A 595 -9.34 -12.52 -19.81
C VAL A 595 -10.43 -13.04 -20.75
N ILE A 596 -10.35 -14.28 -21.22
CA ILE A 596 -11.32 -14.89 -22.14
C ILE A 596 -12.62 -15.19 -21.41
N ASP A 597 -13.74 -14.77 -22.00
CA ASP A 597 -15.09 -14.94 -21.43
C ASP A 597 -15.19 -14.45 -19.98
N ARG A 598 -14.46 -13.36 -19.69
CA ARG A 598 -14.45 -12.72 -18.38
C ARG A 598 -15.86 -12.30 -18.00
N HIS A 599 -16.34 -12.80 -16.86
CA HIS A 599 -17.66 -12.48 -16.34
C HIS A 599 -17.63 -12.30 -14.82
N VAL A 600 -18.61 -11.57 -14.31
CA VAL A 600 -18.78 -11.32 -12.88
C VAL A 600 -20.14 -11.84 -12.47
N VAL A 601 -20.17 -12.57 -11.35
CA VAL A 601 -21.40 -13.09 -10.76
C VAL A 601 -21.81 -12.18 -9.62
N TYR A 602 -23.08 -11.78 -9.65
CA TYR A 602 -23.70 -10.91 -8.66
C TYR A 602 -24.87 -11.63 -7.99
N GLY A 603 -24.90 -11.56 -6.67
CA GLY A 603 -25.95 -12.11 -5.83
C GLY A 603 -26.87 -11.03 -5.28
N GLU A 604 -27.39 -11.30 -4.10
CA GLU A 604 -28.17 -10.35 -3.31
C GLU A 604 -27.30 -9.22 -2.77
N ARG A 605 -27.92 -8.06 -2.58
CA ARG A 605 -27.23 -6.88 -2.07
C ARG A 605 -27.07 -7.00 -0.57
N ILE A 606 -25.84 -6.87 -0.08
CA ILE A 606 -25.60 -6.69 1.35
C ILE A 606 -26.14 -5.33 1.78
N VAL A 607 -27.11 -5.33 2.69
CA VAL A 607 -27.66 -4.14 3.34
C VAL A 607 -27.08 -4.07 4.74
N LYS A 608 -26.38 -2.98 5.08
CA LYS A 608 -25.84 -2.77 6.43
C LYS A 608 -25.72 -1.30 6.78
N TYR A 609 -24.78 -0.58 6.16
CA TYR A 609 -24.52 0.82 6.50
C TYR A 609 -24.88 1.80 5.41
N GLU A 610 -25.47 2.91 5.84
CA GLU A 610 -25.70 4.13 5.08
C GLU A 610 -25.08 5.31 5.84
N ASP A 611 -24.19 6.06 5.18
CA ASP A 611 -23.51 7.19 5.81
C ASP A 611 -24.20 8.49 5.38
N TYR A 612 -24.80 9.20 6.35
CA TYR A 612 -25.39 10.52 6.17
C TYR A 612 -24.39 11.60 6.55
N ILE A 613 -24.06 12.48 5.61
CA ILE A 613 -23.25 13.67 5.85
C ILE A 613 -24.21 14.85 5.99
N ILE A 614 -24.32 15.36 7.21
CA ILE A 614 -25.29 16.39 7.57
C ILE A 614 -24.57 17.64 8.03
N THR A 615 -25.04 18.78 7.54
CA THR A 615 -24.63 20.11 8.00
C THR A 615 -25.78 20.75 8.74
N LEU A 616 -25.53 21.16 9.99
CA LEU A 616 -26.50 21.69 10.94
C LEU A 616 -26.11 23.12 11.33
N LEU A 617 -27.10 23.99 11.47
CA LEU A 617 -26.98 25.27 12.18
C LEU A 617 -27.59 25.12 13.57
N THR A 618 -26.90 25.64 14.59
CA THR A 618 -27.31 25.53 16.00
C THR A 618 -27.59 26.89 16.64
N ASN A 619 -28.44 26.88 17.66
CA ASN A 619 -28.87 28.03 18.47
C ASN A 619 -28.55 27.73 19.95
N PRO A 620 -28.08 28.71 20.75
CA PRO A 620 -27.95 30.15 20.47
C PRO A 620 -26.63 30.62 19.88
N ASN A 621 -25.65 29.74 19.70
CA ASN A 621 -24.32 30.13 19.26
C ASN A 621 -24.18 30.40 17.75
N GLY A 622 -25.19 30.07 16.94
CA GLY A 622 -25.12 30.25 15.49
C GLY A 622 -24.07 29.36 14.81
N ALA A 623 -23.59 28.30 15.49
CA ALA A 623 -22.50 27.49 14.96
C ALA A 623 -22.98 26.52 13.88
N ILE A 624 -22.12 26.32 12.88
CA ILE A 624 -22.33 25.36 11.79
C ILE A 624 -21.48 24.13 12.06
N PHE A 625 -22.15 23.00 12.22
CA PHE A 625 -21.51 21.69 12.39
C PHE A 625 -21.71 20.86 11.14
N GLN A 626 -20.64 20.19 10.70
CA GLN A 626 -20.77 19.07 9.77
C GLN A 626 -20.46 17.77 10.52
N SER A 627 -21.29 16.77 10.29
CA SER A 627 -21.14 15.46 10.91
C SER A 627 -21.43 14.35 9.91
N THR A 628 -20.76 13.22 10.10
CA THR A 628 -21.07 11.97 9.43
C THR A 628 -21.75 11.05 10.42
N VAL A 629 -22.98 10.64 10.13
CA VAL A 629 -23.75 9.68 10.91
C VAL A 629 -23.87 8.40 10.11
N ARG A 630 -23.46 7.28 10.70
CA ARG A 630 -23.65 5.95 10.15
C ARG A 630 -24.95 5.37 10.67
N HIS A 631 -25.86 5.07 9.76
CA HIS A 631 -27.09 4.35 10.03
C HIS A 631 -26.87 2.87 9.72
N ASP A 632 -27.01 2.03 10.74
CA ASP A 632 -27.17 0.59 10.57
C ASP A 632 -28.62 0.32 10.20
N VAL A 633 -28.86 0.07 8.91
CA VAL A 633 -30.20 -0.11 8.34
C VAL A 633 -30.87 -1.38 8.86
N VAL A 634 -30.09 -2.37 9.32
CA VAL A 634 -30.63 -3.65 9.81
C VAL A 634 -31.08 -3.51 11.26
N GLU A 635 -30.26 -2.90 12.10
CA GLU A 635 -30.55 -2.71 13.54
C GLU A 635 -31.35 -1.42 13.82
N ASP A 636 -31.54 -0.58 12.80
CA ASP A 636 -32.07 0.78 12.89
C ASP A 636 -31.37 1.65 13.96
N THR A 637 -30.03 1.55 14.01
CA THR A 637 -29.22 2.30 14.95
C THR A 637 -28.36 3.35 14.25
N TYR A 638 -28.14 4.49 14.93
CA TYR A 638 -27.43 5.63 14.38
C TYR A 638 -26.23 5.94 15.26
N CYS A 639 -25.05 6.01 14.64
CA CYS A 639 -23.81 6.31 15.32
C CYS A 639 -23.13 7.51 14.68
N VAL A 640 -22.78 8.51 15.49
CA VAL A 640 -21.94 9.62 15.04
C VAL A 640 -20.53 9.10 14.79
N VAL A 641 -20.12 9.05 13.53
CA VAL A 641 -18.76 8.65 13.13
C VAL A 641 -17.78 9.79 13.42
N ASP A 642 -18.20 11.03 13.14
CA ASP A 642 -17.46 12.23 13.49
C ASP A 642 -18.32 13.51 13.51
N ILE A 643 -17.87 14.53 14.26
CA ILE A 643 -18.39 15.90 14.24
C ILE A 643 -17.22 16.89 14.23
N TYR A 644 -17.25 17.83 13.30
CA TYR A 644 -16.39 19.01 13.31
C TYR A 644 -17.17 20.30 13.02
N GLU A 645 -16.67 21.39 13.59
CA GLU A 645 -17.22 22.74 13.46
C GLU A 645 -16.66 23.38 12.18
N GLU A 646 -17.54 23.74 11.24
CA GLU A 646 -17.12 24.47 10.03
C GLU A 646 -16.95 25.96 10.32
N PHE A 647 -17.76 26.52 11.22
CA PHE A 647 -17.77 27.95 11.54
C PHE A 647 -18.51 28.25 12.86
N SER A 648 -18.02 29.21 13.64
CA SER A 648 -18.77 29.91 14.71
C SER A 648 -18.42 31.39 14.79
N GLU A 649 -19.33 32.19 15.34
CA GLU A 649 -19.06 33.58 15.69
C GLU A 649 -18.21 33.64 16.98
N ASP A 650 -17.02 34.25 16.89
CA ASP A 650 -15.94 34.27 17.92
C ASP A 650 -16.30 34.93 19.28
N GLN A 651 -17.56 35.23 19.57
CA GLN A 651 -17.92 36.11 20.70
C GLN A 651 -18.06 35.44 22.08
N TYR A 652 -17.92 34.10 22.23
CA TYR A 652 -18.31 33.40 23.49
C TYR A 652 -17.35 32.30 23.98
N SER A 653 -16.02 32.50 23.91
CA SER A 653 -15.01 31.42 24.11
C SER A 653 -14.26 31.40 25.46
N SER A 654 -14.57 32.29 26.42
CA SER A 654 -13.72 32.50 27.60
C SER A 654 -13.79 31.42 28.70
N CYS A 655 -14.70 30.43 28.62
CA CYS A 655 -14.93 29.47 29.71
C CYS A 655 -14.44 28.02 29.45
N ILE A 656 -13.93 27.69 28.26
CA ILE A 656 -13.53 26.32 27.90
C ILE A 656 -12.00 26.20 27.76
N ASN A 657 -11.36 25.48 28.68
CA ASN A 657 -9.91 25.29 28.70
C ASN A 657 -9.41 24.02 27.98
N THR A 658 -10.30 23.11 27.59
CA THR A 658 -9.94 21.85 26.93
C THR A 658 -9.94 21.98 25.41
N GLU A 659 -8.82 21.64 24.77
CA GLU A 659 -8.63 21.76 23.32
C GLU A 659 -9.65 20.94 22.50
N ARG A 660 -10.13 19.82 23.05
CA ARG A 660 -11.16 18.96 22.46
C ARG A 660 -12.55 19.59 22.39
N LEU A 661 -12.92 20.46 23.34
CA LEU A 661 -14.22 21.12 23.41
C LEU A 661 -14.21 22.53 22.81
N LYS A 662 -13.03 23.05 22.44
CA LYS A 662 -12.91 24.31 21.68
C LYS A 662 -13.71 24.29 20.37
N LYS A 663 -14.12 23.12 19.88
CA LYS A 663 -14.98 22.94 18.71
C LYS A 663 -16.48 23.12 18.97
N PHE A 664 -16.92 23.33 20.22
CA PHE A 664 -18.34 23.48 20.57
C PHE A 664 -18.62 24.84 21.23
N ARG A 665 -17.95 25.89 20.75
CA ARG A 665 -17.83 27.21 21.40
C ARG A 665 -19.20 27.79 21.79
N TYR A 666 -19.54 27.73 23.08
CA TYR A 666 -20.55 28.64 23.67
C TYR A 666 -20.49 28.64 25.21
N CYS A 667 -20.21 29.80 25.78
CA CYS A 667 -20.25 30.06 27.21
C CYS A 667 -21.33 31.12 27.49
N ASN A 668 -22.23 30.85 28.44
CA ASN A 668 -23.05 31.90 29.03
C ASN A 668 -22.13 32.93 29.71
N ALA A 669 -22.41 34.21 29.47
CA ALA A 669 -21.79 35.33 30.18
C ALA A 669 -22.20 35.35 31.66
#